data_AF-A0A7K2U5M9-F1
#
_entry.id   AF-A0A7K2U5M9-F1
#
_cell.length_a   1.000
_cell.length_b   1.000
_cell.length_c   1.000
_cell.angle_alpha   90.00
_cell.angle_beta   90.00
_cell.angle_gamma   90.00
#
_symmetry.space_group_name_H-M   'P 1'
#
loop_
_entity.id
_entity.type
_entity.pdbx_description
1 polymer ?
#
loop_
_entity_poly.entity_id
_entity_poly.type
_entity_poly.pdbx_seq_one_letter_code
_entity_poly.pdbx_strand_id
1 'polypeptide(L)'
;MAETGAATGRDAGTSAPAAVPEQARGHGGTAAPAPGTAAPTVLEVLRRLDSGPRGLTEAQAEERLARSGGNTVPARRPMTWPRLFVRSLRDPFTAVLGCLGLVSAAVLAWGTASVILLLVAVSCVLRATGEHRADRSMAGLRELVATTATVLRRRSADSAATAREAPVEELVPGDVIRLGPGELVPADVRLLRASGLTVHQAALTGESAPVTKYADDRPGTSGGGVFDQPQLCFQGSSVAAGSASAVVTATGARTRFASAQTLSGGPTEASAFDRSVHGISWTLIRFMLLTPPLVLMANAALRGRGLETLPFAVAVAVGLTPEMLPVLVTTCLARGASLLARAHGVIVKRLPALHDVGAVDVLCLDKTGTLTQDRPVVDRALAADGRDDPDVLHWAAVNAWWTLQLADLPVPDALDEAILDAADEDALLAYDGTAAVPFDPLRRLATAVVRTPGRLGRHTLVVKGDVEAVLERCALADDARERLRGLAAARADGGVRVLAVATAERPARSRDYTPADERGLTFRGLITLRDALTPTAADALDVLTGQGVTVKILTGDHPGTAVRACLDLGIPVADDAVLTADRVDALTDTELAEAAHRTTVFARCTPTHKARVAQALRTAGHTVGFLGDGVNDLPALRTADVGIAPRDAADVARECADVVLAEKDLTAIAHAIGAGRHASGNIATYLRVTLSSNLGNVIAMLSAGLLLPFLPMLPVQVLTQNLCFDAAQLAFVHDRPHPSALRRPTVLRPRELLRFITGFGLLNAVADLATFAVLALALHGPGTGDDEAAFHSGWFTENLLTQALVMLLLRIGRRGAEGRRPGPVAWAAGALAAIGLLLPPSPLGPLLGLTTLPPVYYPLLAAVLGLYAAGLLAARKRYERRHAEDAPGW
;
A
#
# COMPACT_ATOMS: atom_id res chain seq x y z
N MET A 1 43.33 -34.49 11.50
CA MET A 1 44.00 -35.53 12.30
C MET A 1 43.10 -36.76 12.32
N ALA A 2 43.69 -37.92 12.04
CA ALA A 2 43.27 -39.33 12.23
C ALA A 2 42.05 -39.58 13.14
N GLU A 3 41.21 -40.61 13.01
CA GLU A 3 41.17 -41.90 12.28
C GLU A 3 39.78 -42.52 12.63
N THR A 4 39.05 -43.20 11.75
CA THR A 4 38.83 -44.68 11.69
C THR A 4 37.47 -44.86 10.97
N GLY A 5 37.16 -45.78 10.07
CA GLY A 5 37.83 -47.00 9.62
C GLY A 5 37.07 -48.25 10.08
N ALA A 6 35.99 -48.66 9.40
CA ALA A 6 35.53 -50.06 9.37
C ALA A 6 34.51 -50.31 8.24
N ALA A 7 34.81 -51.30 7.41
CA ALA A 7 34.03 -51.76 6.27
C ALA A 7 33.76 -53.28 6.40
N THR A 8 32.56 -53.72 6.01
CA THR A 8 32.15 -55.08 5.60
C THR A 8 30.75 -54.92 4.98
N GLY A 9 30.30 -55.41 3.81
CA GLY A 9 30.82 -56.32 2.80
C GLY A 9 29.69 -57.27 2.33
N ARG A 10 29.21 -57.13 1.07
CA ARG A 10 28.54 -58.12 0.16
C ARG A 10 27.22 -58.80 0.62
N ASP A 11 26.23 -59.21 -0.19
CA ASP A 11 26.03 -59.36 -1.64
C ASP A 11 24.50 -59.51 -1.96
N ALA A 12 24.11 -59.17 -3.20
CA ALA A 12 23.06 -59.72 -4.07
C ALA A 12 21.59 -59.96 -3.62
N GLY A 13 20.63 -59.45 -4.42
CA GLY A 13 19.27 -60.03 -4.53
C GLY A 13 18.12 -59.11 -4.98
N THR A 14 18.01 -58.89 -6.31
CA THR A 14 16.77 -58.82 -7.13
C THR A 14 15.43 -58.30 -6.55
N SER A 15 14.88 -57.23 -7.14
CA SER A 15 13.70 -57.26 -8.04
C SER A 15 13.03 -55.87 -8.14
N ALA A 16 13.17 -55.19 -9.28
CA ALA A 16 12.37 -54.02 -9.63
C ALA A 16 11.15 -54.48 -10.46
N PRO A 17 9.92 -53.98 -10.21
CA PRO A 17 8.79 -54.29 -11.05
C PRO A 17 8.82 -53.45 -12.34
N ALA A 18 8.42 -54.10 -13.42
CA ALA A 18 8.41 -53.61 -14.79
C ALA A 18 7.59 -52.32 -14.97
N ALA A 19 8.18 -51.36 -15.68
CA ALA A 19 7.47 -50.21 -16.23
C ALA A 19 6.70 -50.63 -17.49
N VAL A 20 5.40 -50.34 -17.49
CA VAL A 20 4.48 -50.47 -18.64
C VAL A 20 4.86 -49.41 -19.69
N PRO A 21 4.84 -49.72 -21.00
CA PRO A 21 5.12 -48.74 -22.04
C PRO A 21 3.87 -47.89 -22.30
N GLU A 22 3.87 -46.65 -21.81
CA GLU A 22 2.81 -45.69 -22.14
C GLU A 22 3.14 -45.01 -23.48
N GLN A 23 2.23 -45.21 -24.43
CA GLN A 23 2.29 -44.74 -25.80
C GLN A 23 2.40 -43.22 -25.90
N ALA A 24 3.25 -42.78 -26.81
CA ALA A 24 3.41 -41.40 -27.24
C ALA A 24 2.07 -40.73 -27.58
N ARG A 25 1.62 -39.82 -26.72
CA ARG A 25 0.73 -38.71 -27.10
C ARG A 25 1.57 -37.44 -27.12
N GLY A 26 1.84 -36.97 -28.33
CA GLY A 26 2.57 -35.73 -28.57
C GLY A 26 1.88 -34.54 -27.89
N HIS A 27 2.58 -33.91 -26.98
CA HIS A 27 2.37 -32.53 -26.58
C HIS A 27 3.71 -31.82 -26.77
N GLY A 28 3.74 -30.88 -27.72
CA GLY A 28 4.91 -30.09 -28.08
C GLY A 28 5.32 -29.13 -26.97
N GLY A 29 5.87 -29.68 -25.88
CA GLY A 29 6.72 -28.93 -24.97
C GLY A 29 8.05 -28.69 -25.68
N THR A 30 8.37 -27.43 -25.97
CA THR A 30 9.70 -27.04 -26.41
C THR A 30 10.70 -27.42 -25.31
N ALA A 31 11.39 -28.54 -25.51
CA ALA A 31 12.54 -28.95 -24.74
C ALA A 31 13.56 -27.81 -24.69
N ALA A 32 14.20 -27.62 -23.54
CA ALA A 32 15.34 -26.72 -23.42
C ALA A 32 16.38 -27.08 -24.49
N PRO A 33 16.93 -26.10 -25.23
CA PRO A 33 17.95 -26.41 -26.22
C PRO A 33 19.14 -27.10 -25.56
N ALA A 34 19.66 -28.12 -26.24
CA ALA A 34 20.92 -28.75 -25.86
C ALA A 34 22.03 -27.69 -25.73
N PRO A 35 22.97 -27.83 -24.78
CA PRO A 35 24.07 -26.88 -24.63
C PRO A 35 24.86 -26.82 -25.94
N GLY A 36 24.79 -25.69 -26.65
CA GLY A 36 25.49 -25.46 -27.91
C GLY A 36 24.65 -24.99 -29.11
N THR A 37 23.31 -24.90 -29.03
CA THR A 37 22.54 -24.31 -30.15
C THR A 37 22.65 -22.78 -30.14
N ALA A 38 23.17 -22.20 -31.22
CA ALA A 38 23.20 -20.75 -31.43
C ALA A 38 21.80 -20.14 -31.25
N ALA A 39 21.73 -18.96 -30.62
CA ALA A 39 20.48 -18.24 -30.48
C ALA A 39 19.89 -17.93 -31.87
N PRO A 40 18.58 -18.15 -32.11
CA PRO A 40 17.98 -17.90 -33.41
C PRO A 40 18.07 -16.42 -33.78
N THR A 41 18.33 -16.16 -35.06
CA THR A 41 18.41 -14.81 -35.62
C THR A 41 17.05 -14.11 -35.56
N VAL A 42 17.01 -12.77 -35.60
CA VAL A 42 15.74 -12.02 -35.64
C VAL A 42 14.82 -12.49 -36.76
N LEU A 43 15.37 -12.78 -37.95
CA LEU A 43 14.59 -13.26 -39.09
C LEU A 43 13.98 -14.65 -38.85
N GLU A 44 14.71 -15.56 -38.22
CA GLU A 44 14.19 -16.89 -37.84
C GLU A 44 13.09 -16.79 -36.78
N VAL A 45 13.26 -15.91 -35.78
CA VAL A 45 12.24 -15.67 -34.76
C VAL A 45 10.96 -15.09 -35.38
N LEU A 46 11.08 -14.09 -36.25
CA LEU A 46 9.94 -13.49 -36.96
C LEU A 46 9.23 -14.50 -37.86
N ARG A 47 9.96 -15.34 -38.61
CA ARG A 47 9.38 -16.42 -39.42
C ARG A 47 8.66 -17.47 -38.58
N ARG A 48 9.25 -17.90 -37.45
CA ARG A 48 8.62 -18.88 -36.55
C ARG A 48 7.33 -18.36 -35.93
N LEU A 49 7.29 -17.06 -35.65
CA LEU A 49 6.13 -16.40 -35.06
C LEU A 49 5.14 -15.87 -36.11
N ASP A 50 5.40 -16.11 -37.41
CA ASP A 50 4.62 -15.57 -38.53
C ASP A 50 4.28 -14.07 -38.31
N SER A 51 5.33 -13.29 -38.02
CA SER A 51 5.23 -11.86 -37.70
C SER A 51 6.28 -11.06 -38.48
N GLY A 52 6.14 -9.74 -38.49
CA GLY A 52 7.05 -8.83 -39.16
C GLY A 52 7.48 -7.66 -38.27
N PRO A 53 8.47 -6.87 -38.69
CA PRO A 53 8.95 -5.70 -37.93
C PRO A 53 7.90 -4.58 -37.80
N ARG A 54 6.84 -4.62 -38.62
CA ARG A 54 5.67 -3.73 -38.55
C ARG A 54 4.56 -4.23 -37.60
N GLY A 55 4.77 -5.37 -36.94
CA GLY A 55 3.79 -5.97 -36.05
C GLY A 55 2.64 -6.72 -36.75
N LEU A 56 1.82 -7.35 -35.91
CA LEU A 56 0.65 -8.13 -36.31
C LEU A 56 -0.53 -7.25 -36.74
N THR A 57 -1.50 -7.83 -37.46
CA THR A 57 -2.82 -7.19 -37.62
C THR A 57 -3.69 -7.43 -36.39
N GLU A 58 -4.69 -6.57 -36.15
CA GLU A 58 -5.61 -6.73 -35.03
C GLU A 58 -6.32 -8.08 -35.04
N ALA A 59 -6.81 -8.51 -36.21
CA ALA A 59 -7.46 -9.81 -36.37
C ALA A 59 -6.52 -10.99 -36.03
N GLN A 60 -5.23 -10.90 -36.41
CA GLN A 60 -4.24 -11.91 -36.06
C GLN A 60 -3.93 -11.95 -34.57
N ALA A 61 -3.93 -10.78 -33.91
CA ALA A 61 -3.70 -10.69 -32.48
C ALA A 61 -4.87 -11.30 -31.70
N GLU A 62 -6.12 -10.99 -32.06
CA GLU A 62 -7.33 -11.56 -31.44
C GLU A 62 -7.40 -13.09 -31.60
N GLU A 63 -7.11 -13.61 -32.80
CA GLU A 63 -7.09 -15.06 -33.04
C GLU A 63 -6.04 -15.76 -32.17
N ARG A 64 -4.85 -15.16 -32.06
CA ARG A 64 -3.77 -15.70 -31.21
C ARG A 64 -4.14 -15.62 -29.74
N LEU A 65 -4.79 -14.54 -29.29
CA LEU A 65 -5.21 -14.36 -27.91
C LEU A 65 -6.20 -15.46 -27.50
N ALA A 66 -7.17 -15.77 -28.36
CA ALA A 66 -8.12 -16.87 -28.15
C ALA A 66 -7.43 -18.25 -28.06
N ARG A 67 -6.33 -18.45 -28.80
CA ARG A 67 -5.57 -19.71 -28.81
C ARG A 67 -4.56 -19.86 -27.67
N SER A 68 -3.80 -18.81 -27.37
CA SER A 68 -2.73 -18.85 -26.37
C SER A 68 -3.20 -18.52 -24.96
N GLY A 69 -4.39 -17.93 -24.83
CA GLY A 69 -4.81 -17.27 -23.60
C GLY A 69 -4.06 -15.96 -23.38
N GLY A 70 -4.53 -15.20 -22.38
CA GLY A 70 -3.93 -13.92 -22.02
C GLY A 70 -2.52 -14.05 -21.44
N ASN A 71 -1.71 -13.00 -21.60
CA ASN A 71 -0.38 -12.87 -21.03
C ASN A 71 -0.45 -12.51 -19.53
N THR A 72 -1.05 -13.40 -18.76
CA THR A 72 -1.05 -13.33 -17.30
C THR A 72 -0.11 -14.38 -16.75
N VAL A 73 0.78 -13.97 -15.83
CA VAL A 73 1.51 -14.93 -15.02
C VAL A 73 0.45 -15.76 -14.29
N PRO A 74 0.54 -17.11 -14.24
CA PRO A 74 -0.46 -17.93 -13.59
C PRO A 74 -0.58 -17.53 -12.12
N ALA A 75 -1.54 -16.65 -11.82
CA ALA A 75 -1.91 -16.30 -10.46
C ALA A 75 -2.35 -17.60 -9.77
N ARG A 76 -2.03 -17.75 -8.47
CA ARG A 76 -2.62 -18.82 -7.67
C ARG A 76 -4.13 -18.74 -7.87
N ARG A 77 -4.71 -19.76 -8.52
CA ARG A 77 -6.14 -19.81 -8.82
C ARG A 77 -6.91 -19.41 -7.55
N PRO A 78 -7.89 -18.49 -7.64
CA PRO A 78 -8.68 -18.11 -6.48
C PRO A 78 -9.21 -19.40 -5.85
N MET A 79 -8.96 -19.57 -4.55
CA MET A 79 -9.29 -20.81 -3.88
C MET A 79 -10.80 -21.01 -3.96
N THR A 80 -11.22 -22.13 -4.53
CA THR A 80 -12.64 -22.51 -4.56
C THR A 80 -13.14 -22.69 -3.13
N TRP A 81 -14.41 -22.35 -2.87
CA TRP A 81 -15.02 -22.45 -1.53
C TRP A 81 -14.72 -23.77 -0.77
N PRO A 82 -14.74 -24.97 -1.39
CA PRO A 82 -14.39 -26.21 -0.69
C PRO A 82 -12.93 -26.29 -0.24
N ARG A 83 -12.00 -25.69 -1.00
CA ARG A 83 -10.57 -25.63 -0.62
C ARG A 83 -10.33 -24.66 0.52
N LEU A 84 -11.08 -23.55 0.57
CA LEU A 84 -11.07 -22.64 1.71
C LEU A 84 -11.55 -23.36 2.96
N PHE A 85 -12.65 -24.12 2.88
CA PHE A 85 -13.15 -24.91 4.00
C PHE A 85 -12.11 -25.90 4.55
N VAL A 86 -11.44 -26.67 3.70
CA VAL A 86 -10.39 -27.62 4.14
C VAL A 86 -9.18 -26.89 4.73
N ARG A 87 -8.84 -25.70 4.21
CA ARG A 87 -7.76 -24.88 4.76
C ARG A 87 -8.13 -24.31 6.14
N SER A 88 -9.38 -23.93 6.35
CA SER A 88 -9.89 -23.47 7.65
C SER A 88 -9.67 -24.51 8.76
N LEU A 89 -9.69 -25.82 8.43
CA LEU A 89 -9.39 -26.89 9.41
C LEU A 89 -7.93 -26.87 9.91
N ARG A 90 -7.01 -26.25 9.16
CA ARG A 90 -5.60 -26.10 9.55
C ARG A 90 -5.32 -24.82 10.34
N ASP A 91 -6.33 -23.97 10.53
CA ASP A 91 -6.20 -22.82 11.41
C ASP A 91 -5.88 -23.31 12.84
N PRO A 92 -4.92 -22.69 13.55
CA PRO A 92 -4.45 -23.21 14.83
C PRO A 92 -5.57 -23.28 15.89
N PHE A 93 -6.55 -22.38 15.87
CA PHE A 93 -7.67 -22.42 16.81
C PHE A 93 -8.61 -23.59 16.50
N THR A 94 -8.98 -23.73 15.22
CA THR A 94 -9.82 -24.83 14.75
C THR A 94 -9.14 -26.19 14.92
N ALA A 95 -7.82 -26.26 14.75
CA ALA A 95 -7.03 -27.47 14.96
C ALA A 95 -7.01 -27.90 16.43
N VAL A 96 -6.87 -26.95 17.37
CA VAL A 96 -6.96 -27.25 18.82
C VAL A 96 -8.35 -27.76 19.19
N LEU A 97 -9.42 -27.10 18.72
CA LEU A 97 -10.80 -27.56 18.92
C LEU A 97 -11.05 -28.94 18.32
N GLY A 98 -10.59 -29.17 17.08
CA GLY A 98 -10.68 -30.46 16.41
C GLY A 98 -9.95 -31.57 17.19
N CYS A 99 -8.75 -31.28 17.70
CA CYS A 99 -8.01 -32.18 18.58
C CYS A 99 -8.81 -32.50 19.86
N LEU A 100 -9.39 -31.49 20.50
CA LEU A 100 -10.22 -31.66 21.70
C LEU A 100 -11.49 -32.50 21.42
N GLY A 101 -12.09 -32.33 20.24
CA GLY A 101 -13.20 -33.14 19.76
C GLY A 101 -12.80 -34.61 19.56
N LEU A 102 -11.64 -34.86 18.95
CA LEU A 102 -11.09 -36.22 18.77
C LEU A 102 -10.75 -36.88 20.11
N VAL A 103 -10.15 -36.15 21.04
CA VAL A 103 -9.87 -36.65 22.41
C VAL A 103 -11.18 -36.98 23.12
N SER A 104 -12.20 -36.12 23.00
CA SER A 104 -13.53 -36.38 23.57
C SER A 104 -14.17 -37.65 23.01
N ALA A 105 -14.04 -37.87 21.70
CA ALA A 105 -14.51 -39.11 21.06
C ALA A 105 -13.74 -40.33 21.56
N ALA A 106 -12.42 -40.22 21.75
CA ALA A 106 -11.57 -41.30 22.25
C ALA A 106 -11.91 -41.70 23.70
N VAL A 107 -12.39 -40.76 24.52
CA VAL A 107 -12.90 -41.01 25.88
C VAL A 107 -14.36 -41.49 25.88
N LEU A 108 -14.93 -41.81 24.71
CA LEU A 108 -16.32 -42.26 24.52
C LEU A 108 -17.38 -41.21 24.93
N ALA A 109 -16.99 -39.94 25.04
CA ALA A 109 -17.90 -38.83 25.28
C ALA A 109 -18.51 -38.34 23.95
N TRP A 110 -19.32 -39.20 23.30
CA TRP A 110 -19.87 -38.94 21.96
C TRP A 110 -20.73 -37.68 21.89
N GLY A 111 -21.44 -37.32 22.96
CA GLY A 111 -22.25 -36.09 23.03
C GLY A 111 -21.40 -34.82 22.96
N THR A 112 -20.29 -34.74 23.71
CA THR A 112 -19.39 -33.59 23.64
C THR A 112 -18.61 -33.56 22.32
N ALA A 113 -18.13 -34.72 21.86
CA ALA A 113 -17.42 -34.83 20.59
C ALA A 113 -18.26 -34.34 19.40
N SER A 114 -19.54 -34.73 19.33
CA SER A 114 -20.45 -34.31 18.26
C SER A 114 -20.73 -32.80 18.29
N VAL A 115 -20.94 -32.20 19.46
CA VAL A 115 -21.09 -30.74 19.61
C VAL A 115 -19.82 -29.99 19.18
N ILE A 116 -18.64 -30.46 19.58
CA ILE A 116 -17.36 -29.82 19.21
C ILE A 116 -17.12 -29.93 17.70
N LEU A 117 -17.38 -31.09 17.09
CA LEU A 117 -17.20 -31.28 15.65
C LEU A 117 -18.20 -30.43 14.85
N LEU A 118 -19.45 -30.29 15.33
CA LEU A 118 -20.43 -29.38 14.75
C LEU A 118 -19.96 -27.92 14.84
N LEU A 119 -19.43 -27.51 16.00
CA LEU A 119 -18.84 -26.19 16.19
C LEU A 119 -17.72 -25.96 15.15
N VAL A 120 -16.74 -26.85 15.09
CA VAL A 120 -15.63 -26.78 14.12
C VAL A 120 -16.15 -26.64 12.69
N ALA A 121 -17.20 -27.38 12.32
CA ALA A 121 -17.81 -27.29 11.00
C ALA A 121 -18.47 -25.93 10.75
N VAL A 122 -19.29 -25.43 11.68
CA VAL A 122 -19.96 -24.11 11.58
C VAL A 122 -18.91 -22.99 11.49
N SER A 123 -17.89 -23.00 12.34
CA SER A 123 -16.79 -22.03 12.32
C SER A 123 -16.02 -22.06 11.00
N CYS A 124 -15.77 -23.25 10.44
CA CYS A 124 -15.14 -23.39 9.12
C CYS A 124 -16.01 -22.82 8.00
N VAL A 125 -17.33 -23.01 8.05
CA VAL A 125 -18.27 -22.44 7.06
C VAL A 125 -18.29 -20.91 7.16
N LEU A 126 -18.42 -20.34 8.36
CA LEU A 126 -18.41 -18.89 8.57
C LEU A 126 -17.10 -18.27 8.09
N ARG A 127 -15.97 -18.90 8.41
CA ARG A 127 -14.64 -18.46 7.94
C ARG A 127 -14.53 -18.54 6.42
N ALA A 128 -14.85 -19.69 5.82
CA ALA A 128 -14.73 -19.89 4.38
C ALA A 128 -15.65 -18.94 3.59
N THR A 129 -16.86 -18.68 4.08
CA THR A 129 -17.78 -17.71 3.45
C THR A 129 -17.31 -16.27 3.62
N GLY A 130 -16.79 -15.90 4.80
CA GLY A 130 -16.20 -14.59 5.06
C GLY A 130 -14.99 -14.29 4.18
N GLU A 131 -14.02 -15.22 4.15
CA GLU A 131 -12.83 -15.12 3.30
C GLU A 131 -13.21 -15.06 1.81
N HIS A 132 -14.13 -15.92 1.37
CA HIS A 132 -14.55 -15.92 -0.03
C HIS A 132 -15.22 -14.60 -0.45
N ARG A 133 -15.99 -13.97 0.45
CA ARG A 133 -16.59 -12.65 0.19
C ARG A 133 -15.52 -11.56 0.09
N ALA A 134 -14.54 -11.56 1.00
CA ALA A 134 -13.43 -10.61 0.98
C ALA A 134 -12.57 -10.76 -0.29
N ASP A 135 -12.27 -11.99 -0.70
CA ASP A 135 -11.50 -12.29 -1.90
C ASP A 135 -12.19 -11.79 -3.18
N ARG A 136 -13.51 -11.96 -3.31
CA ARG A 136 -14.26 -11.43 -4.44
C ARG A 136 -14.21 -9.91 -4.51
N SER A 137 -14.35 -9.23 -3.37
CA SER A 137 -14.22 -7.77 -3.31
C SER A 137 -12.84 -7.32 -3.75
N MET A 138 -11.78 -8.07 -3.43
CA MET A 138 -10.42 -7.78 -3.85
C MET A 138 -10.15 -8.08 -5.33
N ALA A 139 -10.78 -9.10 -5.90
CA ALA A 139 -10.61 -9.44 -7.31
C ALA A 139 -11.02 -8.26 -8.21
N GLY A 140 -12.18 -7.65 -7.97
CA GLY A 140 -12.64 -6.49 -8.74
C GLY A 140 -11.79 -5.22 -8.55
N LEU A 141 -11.03 -5.10 -7.45
CA LEU A 141 -10.09 -3.99 -7.26
C LEU A 141 -8.80 -4.18 -8.05
N ARG A 142 -8.35 -5.43 -8.26
CA ARG A 142 -7.13 -5.73 -9.04
C ARG A 142 -7.31 -5.43 -10.53
N GLU A 143 -8.50 -5.66 -11.07
CA GLU A 143 -8.82 -5.35 -12.48
C GLU A 143 -8.68 -3.86 -12.81
N LEU A 144 -8.82 -2.97 -11.82
CA LEU A 144 -8.71 -1.51 -12.01
C LEU A 144 -7.26 -1.02 -12.22
N VAL A 145 -6.25 -1.86 -11.97
CA VAL A 145 -4.82 -1.50 -12.05
C VAL A 145 -4.10 -2.25 -13.20
N ALA A 146 -4.84 -2.67 -14.23
CA ALA A 146 -4.23 -3.37 -15.36
C ALA A 146 -3.09 -2.54 -15.97
N THR A 147 -1.90 -3.14 -16.09
CA THR A 147 -0.76 -2.53 -16.76
C THR A 147 -0.96 -2.54 -18.27
N THR A 148 -0.60 -1.45 -18.94
CA THR A 148 -0.58 -1.35 -20.40
C THR A 148 0.84 -1.50 -20.93
N ALA A 149 0.97 -1.84 -22.20
CA ALA A 149 2.23 -1.85 -22.94
C ALA A 149 2.03 -1.19 -24.30
N THR A 150 3.06 -0.50 -24.79
CA THR A 150 3.03 0.11 -26.13
C THR A 150 3.27 -0.96 -27.19
N VAL A 151 2.22 -1.33 -27.93
CA VAL A 151 2.27 -2.32 -29.01
C VAL A 151 2.16 -1.65 -30.36
N LEU A 152 2.92 -2.16 -31.31
CA LEU A 152 2.84 -1.80 -32.71
C LEU A 152 1.94 -2.82 -33.44
N ARG A 153 0.71 -2.41 -33.78
CA ARG A 153 -0.25 -3.23 -34.54
C ARG A 153 -0.75 -2.49 -35.79
N ARG A 154 -1.33 -3.25 -36.72
CA ARG A 154 -1.91 -2.75 -37.99
C ARG A 154 -3.41 -3.05 -38.04
N ARG A 155 -4.21 -2.14 -38.60
CA ARG A 155 -5.64 -2.38 -38.83
C ARG A 155 -5.90 -3.43 -39.90
N SER A 156 -5.12 -3.38 -40.99
CA SER A 156 -5.16 -4.32 -42.11
C SER A 156 -3.75 -4.57 -42.66
N ALA A 157 -3.59 -5.58 -43.52
CA ALA A 157 -2.28 -5.93 -44.09
C ALA A 157 -1.59 -4.73 -44.79
N ASP A 158 -2.36 -3.85 -45.42
CA ASP A 158 -1.84 -2.70 -46.17
C ASP A 158 -1.75 -1.40 -45.35
N SER A 159 -2.24 -1.40 -44.11
CA SER A 159 -2.22 -0.21 -43.25
C SER A 159 -0.84 0.04 -42.63
N ALA A 160 -0.53 1.31 -42.37
CA ALA A 160 0.65 1.69 -41.61
C ALA A 160 0.56 1.16 -40.17
N ALA A 161 1.71 0.82 -39.59
CA ALA A 161 1.80 0.34 -38.23
C ALA A 161 1.60 1.51 -37.26
N THR A 162 0.64 1.38 -36.36
CA THR A 162 0.31 2.41 -35.36
C THR A 162 0.72 1.92 -33.98
N ALA A 163 1.47 2.76 -33.25
CA ALA A 163 1.73 2.51 -31.84
C ALA A 163 0.46 2.80 -31.05
N ARG A 164 0.03 1.84 -30.22
CA ARG A 164 -1.09 2.01 -29.30
C ARG A 164 -0.78 1.34 -27.97
N GLU A 165 -1.36 1.87 -26.90
CA GLU A 165 -1.39 1.14 -25.63
C GLU A 165 -2.40 0.00 -25.71
N ALA A 166 -1.97 -1.19 -25.32
CA ALA A 166 -2.84 -2.34 -25.12
C ALA A 166 -2.60 -2.92 -23.71
N PRO A 167 -3.62 -3.46 -23.04
CA PRO A 167 -3.43 -4.18 -21.78
C PRO A 167 -2.37 -5.28 -21.94
N VAL A 168 -1.47 -5.42 -20.95
CA VAL A 168 -0.41 -6.44 -20.97
C VAL A 168 -0.99 -7.84 -21.15
N GLU A 169 -2.19 -8.10 -20.65
CA GLU A 169 -2.91 -9.38 -20.76
C GLU A 169 -3.28 -9.74 -22.21
N GLU A 170 -3.44 -8.74 -23.09
CA GLU A 170 -3.78 -8.93 -24.51
C GLU A 170 -2.56 -9.16 -25.40
N LEU A 171 -1.35 -9.15 -24.83
CA LEU A 171 -0.13 -9.42 -25.58
C LEU A 171 -0.06 -10.87 -26.01
N VAL A 172 0.29 -11.10 -27.27
CA VAL A 172 0.43 -12.43 -27.86
C VAL A 172 1.82 -12.64 -28.44
N PRO A 173 2.29 -13.90 -28.55
CA PRO A 173 3.53 -14.18 -29.27
C PRO A 173 3.47 -13.67 -30.70
N GLY A 174 4.50 -12.91 -31.09
CA GLY A 174 4.59 -12.22 -32.38
C GLY A 174 4.23 -10.73 -32.34
N ASP A 175 3.64 -10.21 -31.26
CA ASP A 175 3.46 -8.76 -31.10
C ASP A 175 4.82 -8.04 -31.08
N VAL A 176 4.88 -6.85 -31.67
CA VAL A 176 6.05 -5.98 -31.58
C VAL A 176 5.75 -4.90 -30.55
N ILE A 177 6.57 -4.79 -29.52
CA ILE A 177 6.43 -3.82 -28.45
C ILE A 177 7.55 -2.79 -28.50
N ARG A 178 7.30 -1.61 -27.94
CA ARG A 178 8.33 -0.62 -27.61
C ARG A 178 8.59 -0.66 -26.12
N LEU A 179 9.87 -0.50 -25.77
CA LEU A 179 10.35 -0.43 -24.40
C LEU A 179 11.03 0.93 -24.21
N GLY A 180 10.61 1.67 -23.19
CA GLY A 180 11.19 2.94 -22.75
C GLY A 180 11.65 2.88 -21.28
N PRO A 181 12.40 3.89 -20.81
CA PRO A 181 12.85 3.97 -19.42
C PRO A 181 11.66 3.92 -18.44
N GLY A 182 11.76 3.09 -17.41
CA GLY A 182 10.72 2.94 -16.38
C GLY A 182 9.56 2.02 -16.74
N GLU A 183 9.52 1.49 -17.96
CA GLU A 183 8.57 0.45 -18.34
C GLU A 183 9.02 -0.92 -17.82
N LEU A 184 8.04 -1.77 -17.50
CA LEU A 184 8.29 -3.18 -17.23
C LEU A 184 8.36 -3.94 -18.55
N VAL A 185 9.26 -4.91 -18.64
CA VAL A 185 9.27 -5.83 -19.76
C VAL A 185 8.04 -6.75 -19.62
N PRO A 186 7.04 -6.64 -20.50
CA PRO A 186 5.70 -7.19 -20.24
C PRO A 186 5.59 -8.70 -20.57
N ALA A 187 6.53 -9.22 -21.35
CA ALA A 187 6.60 -10.61 -21.80
C ALA A 187 8.07 -10.98 -22.13
N ASP A 188 8.36 -12.26 -22.38
CA ASP A 188 9.71 -12.62 -22.85
C ASP A 188 9.89 -12.17 -24.30
N VAL A 189 10.86 -11.31 -24.55
CA VAL A 189 11.04 -10.64 -25.83
C VAL A 189 12.45 -10.79 -26.40
N ARG A 190 12.50 -10.78 -27.74
CA ARG A 190 13.73 -10.69 -28.53
C ARG A 190 13.86 -9.28 -29.07
N LEU A 191 14.98 -8.62 -28.78
CA LEU A 191 15.24 -7.26 -29.25
C LEU A 191 15.40 -7.23 -30.77
N LEU A 192 14.71 -6.29 -31.42
CA LEU A 192 14.83 -5.97 -32.84
C LEU A 192 15.77 -4.76 -33.05
N ARG A 193 15.63 -3.75 -32.18
CA ARG A 193 16.51 -2.57 -32.11
C ARG A 193 16.65 -2.15 -30.65
N ALA A 194 17.84 -1.68 -30.28
CA ALA A 194 18.10 -1.13 -28.95
C ALA A 194 19.06 0.06 -29.08
N SER A 195 18.79 1.13 -28.34
CA SER A 195 19.66 2.31 -28.23
C SER A 195 19.94 2.57 -26.77
N GLY A 196 21.19 2.32 -26.34
CA GLY A 196 21.63 2.52 -24.97
C GLY A 196 20.82 1.75 -23.91
N LEU A 197 20.22 0.61 -24.27
CA LEU A 197 19.28 -0.11 -23.41
C LEU A 197 20.00 -0.78 -22.24
N THR A 198 19.59 -0.44 -21.02
CA THR A 198 19.99 -1.11 -19.78
C THR A 198 18.76 -1.59 -19.03
N VAL A 199 18.83 -2.79 -18.48
CA VAL A 199 17.68 -3.46 -17.86
C VAL A 199 18.08 -4.02 -16.50
N HIS A 200 17.29 -3.76 -15.46
CA HIS A 200 17.43 -4.45 -14.18
C HIS A 200 16.75 -5.81 -14.26
N GLN A 201 17.50 -6.87 -13.94
CA GLN A 201 17.03 -8.25 -13.95
C GLN A 201 17.02 -8.88 -12.55
N ALA A 202 17.04 -8.04 -11.51
CA ALA A 202 17.10 -8.47 -10.10
C ALA A 202 16.02 -9.48 -9.71
N ALA A 203 14.81 -9.37 -10.29
CA ALA A 203 13.72 -10.31 -10.04
C ALA A 203 13.98 -11.74 -10.56
N LEU A 204 14.92 -11.91 -11.49
CA LEU A 204 15.26 -13.19 -12.14
C LEU A 204 16.63 -13.71 -11.71
N THR A 205 17.62 -12.82 -11.56
CA THR A 205 19.01 -13.17 -11.26
C THR A 205 19.41 -12.91 -9.81
N GLY A 206 18.65 -12.08 -9.08
CA GLY A 206 19.01 -11.59 -7.75
C GLY A 206 20.06 -10.47 -7.74
N GLU A 207 20.67 -10.17 -8.90
CA GLU A 207 21.68 -9.13 -9.02
C GLU A 207 21.04 -7.76 -9.24
N SER A 208 21.46 -6.76 -8.45
CA SER A 208 20.88 -5.42 -8.48
C SER A 208 21.47 -4.52 -9.57
N ALA A 209 22.65 -4.86 -10.10
CA ALA A 209 23.31 -4.09 -11.14
C ALA A 209 22.53 -4.16 -12.47
N PRO A 210 22.33 -3.02 -13.17
CA PRO A 210 21.69 -3.03 -14.47
C PRO A 210 22.58 -3.72 -15.52
N VAL A 211 21.97 -4.54 -16.36
CA VAL A 211 22.65 -5.28 -17.43
C VAL A 211 22.42 -4.57 -18.76
N THR A 212 23.47 -4.40 -19.55
CA THR A 212 23.36 -3.74 -20.87
C THR A 212 22.87 -4.72 -21.92
N LYS A 213 21.95 -4.28 -22.78
CA LYS A 213 21.25 -5.10 -23.76
C LYS A 213 21.39 -4.49 -25.16
N TYR A 214 21.59 -5.34 -26.17
CA TYR A 214 21.82 -4.93 -27.55
C TYR A 214 21.09 -5.86 -28.51
N ALA A 215 20.58 -5.31 -29.62
CA ALA A 215 20.07 -6.11 -30.72
C ALA A 215 21.25 -6.61 -31.57
N ASP A 216 21.81 -7.77 -31.20
CA ASP A 216 22.86 -8.44 -31.99
C ASP A 216 22.30 -9.71 -32.66
N ASP A 217 22.58 -9.87 -33.95
CA ASP A 217 22.17 -11.00 -34.79
C ASP A 217 23.33 -11.96 -35.10
N ARG A 218 24.50 -11.76 -34.50
CA ARG A 218 25.64 -12.67 -34.67
C ARG A 218 25.36 -14.03 -34.01
N PRO A 219 25.52 -15.15 -34.75
CA PRO A 219 25.48 -16.48 -34.16
C PRO A 219 26.73 -16.68 -33.30
N GLY A 220 26.64 -16.35 -32.02
CA GLY A 220 27.70 -16.53 -31.03
C GLY A 220 27.34 -17.59 -30.00
N THR A 221 28.34 -18.38 -29.58
CA THR A 221 28.28 -19.15 -28.33
C THR A 221 28.40 -18.16 -27.17
N SER A 222 27.28 -17.64 -26.69
CA SER A 222 27.25 -16.89 -25.44
C SER A 222 27.60 -17.87 -24.30
N GLY A 223 28.78 -17.70 -23.69
CA GLY A 223 29.25 -18.52 -22.57
C GLY A 223 28.53 -18.25 -21.23
N GLY A 224 27.63 -17.26 -21.20
CA GLY A 224 26.78 -16.94 -20.05
C GLY A 224 25.45 -17.69 -20.03
N GLY A 225 24.74 -17.62 -18.90
CA GLY A 225 23.41 -18.20 -18.76
C GLY A 225 22.38 -17.55 -19.70
N VAL A 226 21.18 -18.11 -19.78
CA VAL A 226 20.09 -17.58 -20.64
C VAL A 226 19.76 -16.12 -20.31
N PHE A 227 19.93 -15.69 -19.05
CA PHE A 227 19.67 -14.32 -18.60
C PHE A 227 20.74 -13.31 -19.03
N ASP A 228 21.97 -13.78 -19.32
CA ASP A 228 23.10 -12.94 -19.74
C ASP A 228 23.05 -12.59 -21.22
N GLN A 229 22.14 -13.20 -21.99
CA GLN A 229 22.02 -12.95 -23.41
C GLN A 229 21.60 -11.49 -23.67
N PRO A 230 22.42 -10.69 -24.38
CA PRO A 230 22.19 -9.25 -24.55
C PRO A 230 20.98 -8.94 -25.44
N GLN A 231 20.63 -9.87 -26.31
CA GLN A 231 19.48 -9.85 -27.22
C GLN A 231 18.10 -10.15 -26.62
N LEU A 232 18.06 -10.70 -25.41
CA LEU A 232 16.82 -11.17 -24.78
C LEU A 232 16.50 -10.32 -23.56
N CYS A 233 15.24 -9.90 -23.47
CA CYS A 233 14.68 -9.31 -22.26
C CYS A 233 13.54 -10.21 -21.79
N PHE A 234 13.42 -10.38 -20.48
CA PHE A 234 12.50 -11.34 -19.89
C PHE A 234 11.43 -10.62 -19.07
N GLN A 235 10.24 -11.20 -19.00
CA GLN A 235 9.15 -10.67 -18.20
C GLN A 235 9.60 -10.45 -16.74
N GLY A 236 9.14 -9.36 -16.10
CA GLY A 236 9.54 -9.02 -14.74
C GLY A 236 10.88 -8.29 -14.61
N SER A 237 11.58 -8.06 -15.72
CA SER A 237 12.70 -7.11 -15.78
C SER A 237 12.18 -5.68 -15.95
N SER A 238 12.95 -4.67 -15.53
CA SER A 238 12.61 -3.25 -15.71
C SER A 238 13.63 -2.51 -16.54
N VAL A 239 13.19 -1.61 -17.41
CA VAL A 239 14.11 -0.79 -18.22
C VAL A 239 14.65 0.35 -17.37
N ALA A 240 15.97 0.38 -17.19
CA ALA A 240 16.66 1.40 -16.40
C ALA A 240 16.91 2.66 -17.24
N ALA A 241 17.46 2.49 -18.45
CA ALA A 241 17.71 3.57 -19.39
C ALA A 241 17.69 3.06 -20.84
N GLY A 242 17.61 4.00 -21.79
CA GLY A 242 17.59 3.71 -23.22
C GLY A 242 16.20 3.33 -23.75
N SER A 243 16.15 2.95 -25.03
CA SER A 243 14.90 2.53 -25.67
C SER A 243 15.12 1.33 -26.60
N ALA A 244 14.07 0.55 -26.80
CA ALA A 244 14.13 -0.59 -27.71
C ALA A 244 12.80 -0.90 -28.39
N SER A 245 12.88 -1.60 -29.52
CA SER A 245 11.76 -2.34 -30.10
C SER A 245 12.05 -3.83 -30.01
N ALA A 246 11.06 -4.62 -29.65
CA ALA A 246 11.23 -6.04 -29.39
C ALA A 246 10.02 -6.83 -29.87
N VAL A 247 10.23 -8.10 -30.27
CA VAL A 247 9.14 -9.02 -30.60
C VAL A 247 8.88 -9.96 -29.42
N VAL A 248 7.60 -10.14 -29.08
CA VAL A 248 7.15 -11.04 -28.02
C VAL A 248 7.35 -12.49 -28.46
N THR A 249 8.14 -13.23 -27.70
CA THR A 249 8.48 -14.64 -28.00
C THR A 249 7.66 -15.62 -27.17
N ALA A 250 7.40 -15.30 -25.89
CA ALA A 250 6.59 -16.10 -25.00
C ALA A 250 5.77 -15.21 -24.07
N THR A 251 4.58 -15.70 -23.71
CA THR A 251 3.58 -14.99 -22.89
C THR A 251 3.05 -15.88 -21.76
N GLY A 252 2.59 -15.26 -20.68
CA GLY A 252 1.93 -15.87 -19.54
C GLY A 252 2.74 -16.99 -18.89
N ALA A 253 2.13 -18.16 -18.69
CA ALA A 253 2.79 -19.31 -18.06
C ALA A 253 4.03 -19.86 -18.82
N ARG A 254 4.24 -19.44 -20.07
CA ARG A 254 5.39 -19.86 -20.88
C ARG A 254 6.60 -18.96 -20.73
N THR A 255 6.50 -17.85 -20.00
CA THR A 255 7.65 -16.98 -19.73
C THR A 255 8.61 -17.63 -18.74
N ARG A 256 9.89 -17.27 -18.86
CA ARG A 256 10.93 -17.71 -17.92
C ARG A 256 10.66 -17.17 -16.51
N PHE A 257 10.08 -15.99 -16.40
CA PHE A 257 9.63 -15.41 -15.14
C PHE A 257 8.56 -16.26 -14.45
N ALA A 258 7.54 -16.73 -15.17
CA ALA A 258 6.53 -17.61 -14.60
C ALA A 258 7.13 -18.91 -14.07
N SER A 259 8.09 -19.50 -14.80
CA SER A 259 8.80 -20.70 -14.35
C SER A 259 9.69 -20.48 -13.12
N ALA A 260 10.33 -19.31 -13.00
CA ALA A 260 11.12 -18.93 -11.84
C ALA A 260 10.25 -18.70 -10.59
N GLN A 261 9.10 -18.04 -10.73
CA GLN A 261 8.18 -17.80 -9.62
C GLN A 261 7.52 -19.08 -9.09
N THR A 262 7.28 -20.10 -9.92
CA THR A 262 6.79 -21.40 -9.44
C THR A 262 7.80 -22.13 -8.54
N LEU A 263 9.10 -21.81 -8.67
CA LEU A 263 10.18 -22.42 -7.89
C LEU A 263 10.55 -21.59 -6.65
N SER A 264 10.47 -20.25 -6.74
CA SER A 264 10.91 -19.29 -5.71
C SER A 264 9.77 -18.74 -4.84
N GLY A 265 8.72 -19.52 -4.56
CA GLY A 265 7.57 -19.11 -3.73
C GLY A 265 7.89 -18.87 -2.25
N GLY A 266 8.90 -18.05 -1.95
CA GLY A 266 9.23 -17.58 -0.61
C GLY A 266 8.11 -16.68 -0.07
N PRO A 267 7.76 -16.79 1.23
CA PRO A 267 6.73 -15.96 1.83
C PRO A 267 7.17 -14.49 1.82
N THR A 268 6.29 -13.61 1.33
CA THR A 268 6.39 -12.17 1.54
C THR A 268 6.50 -11.88 3.04
N GLU A 269 7.35 -10.93 3.44
CA GLU A 269 7.47 -10.52 4.84
C GLU A 269 6.10 -10.18 5.42
N ALA A 270 5.76 -10.81 6.54
CA ALA A 270 4.48 -10.61 7.21
C ALA A 270 4.35 -9.16 7.69
N SER A 271 3.19 -8.53 7.46
CA SER A 271 2.95 -7.15 7.88
C SER A 271 3.13 -6.96 9.39
N ALA A 272 3.36 -5.72 9.84
CA ALA A 272 3.45 -5.42 11.27
C ALA A 272 2.19 -5.86 12.04
N PHE A 273 1.04 -5.78 11.38
CA PHE A 273 -0.23 -6.29 11.88
C PHE A 273 -0.24 -7.82 12.01
N ASP A 274 0.18 -8.56 10.97
CA ASP A 274 0.22 -10.02 11.00
C ASP A 274 1.10 -10.52 12.15
N ARG A 275 2.24 -9.88 12.40
CA ARG A 275 3.10 -10.19 13.54
C ARG A 275 2.40 -9.95 14.88
N SER A 276 1.67 -8.84 15.00
CA SER A 276 0.94 -8.47 16.21
C SER A 276 -0.21 -9.43 16.50
N VAL A 277 -0.99 -9.78 15.47
CA VAL A 277 -2.07 -10.77 15.58
C VAL A 277 -1.51 -12.14 15.88
N HIS A 278 -0.43 -12.57 15.21
CA HIS A 278 0.19 -13.87 15.46
C HIS A 278 0.66 -14.01 16.92
N GLY A 279 1.26 -12.96 17.49
CA GLY A 279 1.65 -12.94 18.90
C GLY A 279 0.46 -13.06 19.87
N ILE A 280 -0.63 -12.35 19.60
CA ILE A 280 -1.88 -12.45 20.38
C ILE A 280 -2.48 -13.86 20.24
N SER A 281 -2.55 -14.39 19.01
CA SER A 281 -3.10 -15.71 18.73
C SER A 281 -2.33 -16.81 19.47
N TRP A 282 -1.00 -16.79 19.44
CA TRP A 282 -0.18 -17.76 20.18
C TRP A 282 -0.32 -17.64 21.69
N THR A 283 -0.52 -16.43 22.21
CA THR A 283 -0.79 -16.23 23.64
C THR A 283 -2.11 -16.90 24.02
N LEU A 284 -3.16 -16.72 23.23
CA LEU A 284 -4.47 -17.36 23.44
C LEU A 284 -4.40 -18.88 23.27
N ILE A 285 -3.67 -19.37 22.26
CA ILE A 285 -3.47 -20.81 22.05
C ILE A 285 -2.77 -21.45 23.27
N ARG A 286 -1.75 -20.78 23.83
CA ARG A 286 -1.08 -21.26 25.05
C ARG A 286 -2.05 -21.35 26.23
N PHE A 287 -2.92 -20.35 26.42
CA PHE A 287 -3.98 -20.41 27.42
C PHE A 287 -4.97 -21.56 27.14
N MET A 288 -5.43 -21.70 25.90
CA MET A 288 -6.37 -22.74 25.48
C MET A 288 -5.81 -24.17 25.67
N LEU A 289 -4.50 -24.36 25.51
CA LEU A 289 -3.82 -25.63 25.78
C LEU A 289 -3.57 -25.86 27.27
N LEU A 290 -3.35 -24.80 28.05
CA LEU A 290 -3.02 -24.89 29.47
C LEU A 290 -4.27 -25.03 30.36
N THR A 291 -5.35 -24.33 30.05
CA THR A 291 -6.52 -24.22 30.92
C THR A 291 -7.28 -25.55 31.07
N PRO A 292 -7.57 -26.34 30.02
CA PRO A 292 -8.30 -27.60 30.18
C PRO A 292 -7.56 -28.63 31.06
N PRO A 293 -6.25 -28.89 30.88
CA PRO A 293 -5.49 -29.74 31.80
C PRO A 293 -5.51 -29.23 33.24
N LEU A 294 -5.35 -27.92 33.45
CA LEU A 294 -5.36 -27.31 34.78
C LEU A 294 -6.72 -27.50 35.47
N VAL A 295 -7.81 -27.32 34.72
CA VAL A 295 -9.18 -27.57 35.19
C VAL A 295 -9.39 -29.03 35.59
N LEU A 296 -8.95 -29.96 34.74
CA LEU A 296 -9.06 -31.41 35.01
C LEU A 296 -8.26 -31.79 36.26
N MET A 297 -7.03 -31.28 36.41
CA MET A 297 -6.18 -31.53 37.57
C MET A 297 -6.78 -30.95 38.85
N ALA A 298 -7.28 -29.71 38.82
CA ALA A 298 -7.90 -29.08 39.97
C ALA A 298 -9.16 -29.82 40.43
N ASN A 299 -10.04 -30.20 39.49
CA ASN A 299 -11.24 -30.97 39.81
C ASN A 299 -10.93 -32.41 40.25
N ALA A 300 -9.92 -33.06 39.67
CA ALA A 300 -9.47 -34.37 40.11
C ALA A 300 -8.95 -34.31 41.56
N ALA A 301 -8.17 -33.30 41.93
CA ALA A 301 -7.65 -33.13 43.27
C ALA A 301 -8.73 -32.79 44.31
N LEU A 302 -9.71 -31.97 43.96
CA LEU A 302 -10.77 -31.52 44.88
C LEU A 302 -11.95 -32.50 45.01
N ARG A 303 -12.32 -33.19 43.93
CA ARG A 303 -13.57 -33.98 43.84
C ARG A 303 -13.38 -35.43 43.41
N GLY A 304 -12.16 -35.86 43.11
CA GLY A 304 -11.84 -37.24 42.69
C GLY A 304 -12.39 -37.65 41.32
N ARG A 305 -12.97 -36.72 40.55
CA ARG A 305 -13.70 -36.99 39.29
C ARG A 305 -13.13 -36.20 38.12
N GLY A 306 -11.91 -36.53 37.71
CA GLY A 306 -11.22 -35.83 36.62
C GLY A 306 -11.95 -35.94 35.27
N LEU A 307 -12.17 -37.16 34.78
CA LEU A 307 -12.72 -37.41 33.43
C LEU A 307 -14.18 -36.94 33.27
N GLU A 308 -14.98 -36.96 34.35
CA GLU A 308 -16.36 -36.44 34.33
C GLU A 308 -16.42 -34.93 34.07
N THR A 309 -15.33 -34.20 34.33
CA THR A 309 -15.22 -32.76 34.08
C THR A 309 -14.60 -32.41 32.72
N LEU A 310 -14.39 -33.40 31.84
CA LEU A 310 -13.96 -33.15 30.46
C LEU A 310 -14.89 -32.23 29.67
N PRO A 311 -16.24 -32.36 29.72
CA PRO A 311 -17.15 -31.43 29.05
C PRO A 311 -16.96 -29.97 29.51
N PHE A 312 -16.64 -29.79 30.79
CA PHE A 312 -16.37 -28.48 31.39
C PHE A 312 -15.05 -27.89 30.91
N ALA A 313 -13.97 -28.67 30.95
CA ALA A 313 -12.66 -28.26 30.47
C ALA A 313 -12.70 -27.87 28.98
N VAL A 314 -13.49 -28.59 28.18
CA VAL A 314 -13.79 -28.26 26.77
C VAL A 314 -14.56 -26.94 26.65
N ALA A 315 -15.63 -26.74 27.43
CA ALA A 315 -16.43 -25.52 27.37
C ALA A 315 -15.60 -24.26 27.69
N VAL A 316 -14.66 -24.37 28.65
CA VAL A 316 -13.70 -23.32 28.97
C VAL A 316 -12.77 -23.03 27.78
N ALA A 317 -12.24 -24.07 27.12
CA ALA A 317 -11.42 -23.89 25.92
C ALA A 317 -12.19 -23.21 24.78
N VAL A 318 -13.41 -23.64 24.50
CA VAL A 318 -14.27 -23.04 23.47
C VAL A 318 -14.50 -21.55 23.75
N GLY A 319 -14.74 -21.16 25.00
CA GLY A 319 -14.92 -19.76 25.42
C GLY A 319 -13.70 -18.86 25.22
N LEU A 320 -12.49 -19.41 25.01
CA LEU A 320 -11.26 -18.65 24.77
C LEU A 320 -11.03 -18.32 23.29
N THR A 321 -11.76 -18.95 22.38
CA THR A 321 -11.42 -18.97 20.95
C THR A 321 -11.89 -17.70 20.23
N PRO A 322 -10.99 -16.86 19.68
CA PRO A 322 -11.39 -15.68 18.91
C PRO A 322 -11.65 -16.05 17.43
N GLU A 323 -12.69 -16.84 17.18
CA GLU A 323 -12.92 -17.45 15.86
C GLU A 323 -13.10 -16.41 14.75
N MET A 324 -13.78 -15.31 15.06
CA MET A 324 -14.11 -14.25 14.11
C MET A 324 -12.98 -13.26 13.83
N LEU A 325 -11.86 -13.33 14.55
CA LEU A 325 -10.79 -12.33 14.43
C LEU A 325 -10.27 -12.19 12.99
N PRO A 326 -9.90 -13.26 12.27
CA PRO A 326 -9.38 -13.14 10.90
C PRO A 326 -10.44 -12.66 9.91
N VAL A 327 -11.69 -13.07 10.09
CA VAL A 327 -12.81 -12.65 9.23
C VAL A 327 -13.11 -11.16 9.43
N LEU A 328 -13.12 -10.67 10.67
CA LEU A 328 -13.41 -9.27 10.96
C LEU A 328 -12.31 -8.36 10.44
N VAL A 329 -11.04 -8.72 10.64
CA VAL A 329 -9.90 -7.97 10.09
C VAL A 329 -9.99 -7.87 8.58
N THR A 330 -10.10 -9.01 7.88
CA THR A 330 -10.14 -9.04 6.41
C THR A 330 -11.34 -8.28 5.87
N THR A 331 -12.51 -8.40 6.50
CA THR A 331 -13.72 -7.68 6.09
C THR A 331 -13.62 -6.18 6.34
N CYS A 332 -13.07 -5.74 7.48
CA CYS A 332 -12.81 -4.32 7.76
C CYS A 332 -11.88 -3.70 6.71
N LEU A 333 -10.75 -4.35 6.43
CA LEU A 333 -9.77 -3.87 5.45
C LEU A 333 -10.35 -3.89 4.03
N ALA A 334 -11.02 -4.97 3.62
CA ALA A 334 -11.60 -5.09 2.29
C ALA A 334 -12.69 -4.06 2.04
N ARG A 335 -13.52 -3.78 3.05
CA ARG A 335 -14.52 -2.73 2.94
C ARG A 335 -13.90 -1.34 2.89
N GLY A 336 -12.88 -1.06 3.69
CA GLY A 336 -12.13 0.19 3.64
C GLY A 336 -11.52 0.44 2.26
N ALA A 337 -10.82 -0.57 1.72
CA ALA A 337 -10.24 -0.53 0.38
C ALA A 337 -11.30 -0.35 -0.72
N SER A 338 -12.45 -1.05 -0.61
CA SER A 338 -13.53 -0.91 -1.59
C SER A 338 -14.20 0.48 -1.55
N LEU A 339 -14.33 1.10 -0.39
CA LEU A 339 -14.88 2.45 -0.28
C LEU A 339 -13.91 3.49 -0.85
N LEU A 340 -12.62 3.35 -0.55
CA LEU A 340 -11.57 4.21 -1.10
C LEU A 340 -11.53 4.17 -2.63
N ALA A 341 -11.54 2.98 -3.22
CA ALA A 341 -11.49 2.82 -4.67
C ALA A 341 -12.71 3.45 -5.37
N ARG A 342 -13.91 3.32 -4.79
CA ARG A 342 -15.15 3.84 -5.39
C ARG A 342 -15.35 5.33 -5.18
N ALA A 343 -14.98 5.86 -4.01
CA ALA A 343 -15.27 7.24 -3.63
C ALA A 343 -14.12 8.21 -3.93
N HIS A 344 -12.87 7.72 -3.89
CA HIS A 344 -11.67 8.56 -3.93
C HIS A 344 -10.63 8.10 -4.95
N GLY A 345 -10.93 7.08 -5.78
CA GLY A 345 -9.99 6.59 -6.79
C GLY A 345 -8.70 5.99 -6.23
N VAL A 346 -8.66 5.60 -4.96
CA VAL A 346 -7.47 5.01 -4.32
C VAL A 346 -7.57 3.49 -4.31
N ILE A 347 -6.62 2.82 -4.95
CA ILE A 347 -6.60 1.37 -5.12
C ILE A 347 -5.52 0.76 -4.25
N VAL A 348 -5.91 -0.11 -3.32
CA VAL A 348 -4.98 -0.82 -2.43
C VAL A 348 -4.70 -2.21 -3.01
N LYS A 349 -3.45 -2.51 -3.39
CA LYS A 349 -3.09 -3.80 -4.00
C LYS A 349 -3.13 -4.95 -3.00
N ARG A 350 -2.80 -4.66 -1.73
CA ARG A 350 -2.72 -5.64 -0.63
C ARG A 350 -3.54 -5.17 0.57
N LEU A 351 -4.49 -5.97 1.04
CA LEU A 351 -5.32 -5.60 2.20
C LEU A 351 -4.52 -5.16 3.45
N PRO A 352 -3.43 -5.84 3.84
CA PRO A 352 -2.62 -5.40 4.97
C PRO A 352 -2.05 -3.99 4.79
N ALA A 353 -1.75 -3.57 3.56
CA ALA A 353 -1.21 -2.23 3.32
C ALA A 353 -2.19 -1.12 3.72
N LEU A 354 -3.51 -1.36 3.74
CA LEU A 354 -4.45 -0.37 4.25
C LEU A 354 -4.27 -0.12 5.76
N HIS A 355 -3.86 -1.13 6.52
CA HIS A 355 -3.49 -0.96 7.92
C HIS A 355 -2.21 -0.12 8.04
N ASP A 356 -1.19 -0.47 7.26
CA ASP A 356 0.10 0.22 7.26
C ASP A 356 -0.06 1.70 6.85
N VAL A 357 -0.90 1.98 5.85
CA VAL A 357 -1.30 3.36 5.44
C VAL A 357 -1.94 4.11 6.61
N GLY A 358 -2.82 3.45 7.37
CA GLY A 358 -3.42 4.05 8.56
C GLY A 358 -2.43 4.30 9.70
N ALA A 359 -1.31 3.57 9.71
CA ALA A 359 -0.25 3.70 10.71
C ALA A 359 0.77 4.80 10.36
N VAL A 360 0.79 5.29 9.11
CA VAL A 360 1.71 6.36 8.66
C VAL A 360 1.63 7.59 9.56
N ASP A 361 2.79 7.97 10.07
CA ASP A 361 3.04 9.20 10.83
C ASP A 361 4.08 10.11 10.15
N VAL A 362 4.91 9.58 9.24
CA VAL A 362 5.82 10.37 8.39
C VAL A 362 5.56 10.07 6.93
N LEU A 363 5.28 11.10 6.13
CA LEU A 363 5.07 11.01 4.69
C LEU A 363 6.23 11.68 3.94
N CYS A 364 7.01 10.87 3.23
CA CYS A 364 8.05 11.33 2.32
C CYS A 364 7.45 11.57 0.93
N LEU A 365 7.65 12.78 0.40
CA LEU A 365 7.14 13.21 -0.91
C LEU A 365 8.31 13.62 -1.81
N ASP A 366 8.23 13.27 -3.10
CA ASP A 366 9.02 13.99 -4.11
C ASP A 366 8.39 15.37 -4.39
N LYS A 367 9.20 16.35 -4.78
CA LYS A 367 8.73 17.70 -5.15
C LYS A 367 8.11 17.69 -6.53
N THR A 368 8.84 17.15 -7.50
CA THR A 368 8.50 17.22 -8.92
C THR A 368 7.32 16.30 -9.20
N GLY A 369 6.31 16.78 -9.93
CA GLY A 369 5.11 16.03 -10.26
C GLY A 369 4.12 15.81 -9.11
N THR A 370 4.47 16.15 -7.86
CA THR A 370 3.59 15.99 -6.68
C THR A 370 3.19 17.34 -6.09
N LEU A 371 4.16 18.08 -5.55
CA LEU A 371 3.92 19.44 -5.02
C LEU A 371 3.84 20.48 -6.15
N THR A 372 4.49 20.16 -7.26
CA THR A 372 4.58 20.99 -8.45
C THR A 372 4.09 20.21 -9.67
N GLN A 373 3.55 20.91 -10.65
CA GLN A 373 3.01 20.30 -11.87
C GLN A 373 4.09 20.05 -12.95
N ASP A 374 5.37 20.21 -12.61
CA ASP A 374 6.50 20.20 -13.55
C ASP A 374 6.31 21.12 -14.77
N ARG A 375 5.48 22.17 -14.59
CA ARG A 375 5.17 23.19 -15.57
C ARG A 375 5.72 24.52 -15.07
N PRO A 376 6.70 25.13 -15.75
CA PRO A 376 7.19 26.43 -15.35
C PRO A 376 6.12 27.50 -15.60
N VAL A 377 6.11 28.53 -14.76
CA VAL A 377 5.29 29.73 -14.87
C VAL A 377 6.17 30.94 -14.60
N VAL A 378 5.90 32.04 -15.30
CA VAL A 378 6.60 33.30 -15.05
C VAL A 378 6.25 33.80 -13.65
N ASP A 379 7.28 34.02 -12.84
CA ASP A 379 7.16 34.59 -11.50
C ASP A 379 7.24 36.12 -11.59
N ARG A 380 8.34 36.66 -12.17
CA ARG A 380 8.57 38.10 -12.33
C ARG A 380 9.41 38.41 -13.57
N ALA A 381 9.28 39.63 -14.06
CA ALA A 381 10.12 40.20 -15.11
C ALA A 381 10.84 41.42 -14.53
N LEU A 382 12.16 41.37 -14.43
CA LEU A 382 12.99 42.32 -13.68
C LEU A 382 13.88 43.13 -14.62
N ALA A 383 13.91 44.44 -14.48
CA ALA A 383 14.90 45.31 -15.13
C ALA A 383 16.30 45.15 -14.52
N ALA A 384 17.28 45.82 -15.12
CA ALA A 384 18.68 45.84 -14.67
C ALA A 384 18.89 46.42 -13.25
N ASP A 385 17.90 47.14 -12.70
CA ASP A 385 17.89 47.65 -11.33
C ASP A 385 17.16 46.73 -10.33
N GLY A 386 16.61 45.61 -10.81
CA GLY A 386 15.89 44.62 -10.02
C GLY A 386 14.42 44.96 -9.73
N ARG A 387 13.86 46.00 -10.34
CA ARG A 387 12.42 46.33 -10.27
C ARG A 387 11.63 45.59 -11.34
N ASP A 388 10.33 45.41 -11.12
CA ASP A 388 9.47 44.79 -12.14
C ASP A 388 9.37 45.69 -13.38
N ASP A 389 9.57 45.08 -14.54
CA ASP A 389 9.48 45.74 -15.84
C ASP A 389 8.78 44.83 -16.85
N PRO A 390 7.53 45.13 -17.23
CA PRO A 390 6.77 44.31 -18.18
C PRO A 390 7.39 44.30 -19.58
N ASP A 391 8.22 45.29 -19.95
CA ASP A 391 8.88 45.31 -21.26
C ASP A 391 9.85 44.13 -21.42
N VAL A 392 10.44 43.64 -20.32
CA VAL A 392 11.34 42.49 -20.34
C VAL A 392 10.59 41.21 -20.72
N LEU A 393 9.38 41.02 -20.17
CA LEU A 393 8.49 39.91 -20.52
C LEU A 393 8.06 40.01 -21.99
N HIS A 394 7.69 41.21 -22.43
CA HIS A 394 7.33 41.47 -23.83
C HIS A 394 8.44 41.04 -24.80
N TRP A 395 9.68 41.46 -24.56
CA TRP A 395 10.80 41.07 -25.42
C TRP A 395 11.05 39.55 -25.39
N ALA A 396 10.97 38.90 -24.24
CA ALA A 396 11.12 37.45 -24.19
C ALA A 396 10.02 36.70 -24.94
N ALA A 397 8.77 37.19 -24.86
CA ALA A 397 7.64 36.62 -25.57
C ALA A 397 7.77 36.81 -27.09
N VAL A 398 8.22 37.99 -27.55
CA VAL A 398 8.56 38.23 -28.96
C VAL A 398 9.61 37.23 -29.44
N ASN A 399 10.62 36.93 -28.61
CA ASN A 399 11.62 35.92 -28.95
C ASN A 399 11.03 34.51 -29.00
N ALA A 400 10.25 34.10 -27.99
CA ALA A 400 9.60 32.79 -27.94
C ALA A 400 8.69 32.54 -29.16
N TRP A 401 7.81 33.49 -29.45
CA TRP A 401 6.86 33.40 -30.56
C TRP A 401 7.58 33.22 -31.90
N TRP A 402 8.49 34.13 -32.24
CA TRP A 402 9.13 34.10 -33.56
C TRP A 402 10.16 32.98 -33.71
N THR A 403 10.75 32.51 -32.62
CA THR A 403 11.59 31.30 -32.66
C THR A 403 10.74 30.05 -32.93
N LEU A 404 9.56 29.95 -32.30
CA LEU A 404 8.62 28.86 -32.52
C LEU A 404 8.08 28.83 -33.96
N GLN A 405 7.76 30.00 -34.53
CA GLN A 405 7.16 30.10 -35.87
C GLN A 405 8.18 29.91 -37.02
N LEU A 406 9.45 30.28 -36.81
CA LEU A 406 10.45 30.35 -37.91
C LEU A 406 11.51 29.25 -37.87
N ALA A 407 11.58 28.43 -36.82
CA ALA A 407 12.58 27.35 -36.73
C ALA A 407 12.09 26.03 -37.38
N ASP A 408 12.96 25.36 -38.13
CA ASP A 408 12.67 24.10 -38.85
C ASP A 408 12.37 22.88 -37.95
N LEU A 409 12.63 22.98 -36.64
CA LEU A 409 12.40 21.93 -35.65
C LEU A 409 11.55 22.47 -34.50
N PRO A 410 10.21 22.54 -34.64
CA PRO A 410 9.36 23.01 -33.56
C PRO A 410 9.13 21.86 -32.58
N VAL A 411 9.75 21.93 -31.42
CA VAL A 411 9.12 21.41 -30.21
C VAL A 411 9.00 22.62 -29.28
N PRO A 412 7.78 23.02 -28.88
CA PRO A 412 7.63 24.06 -27.88
C PRO A 412 8.37 23.62 -26.61
N ASP A 413 9.27 24.48 -26.13
CA ASP A 413 9.92 24.31 -24.82
C ASP A 413 8.95 24.80 -23.74
N ALA A 414 8.87 24.09 -22.62
CA ALA A 414 7.99 24.44 -21.51
C ALA A 414 8.26 25.86 -20.98
N LEU A 415 9.52 26.33 -21.04
CA LEU A 415 9.88 27.70 -20.68
C LEU A 415 9.29 28.75 -21.63
N ASP A 416 9.21 28.42 -22.92
CA ASP A 416 8.68 29.31 -23.95
C ASP A 416 7.17 29.39 -23.87
N GLU A 417 6.50 28.25 -23.64
CA GLU A 417 5.07 28.20 -23.35
C GLU A 417 4.72 29.05 -22.12
N ALA A 418 5.50 28.94 -21.04
CA ALA A 418 5.29 29.73 -19.82
C ALA A 418 5.39 31.24 -20.05
N ILE A 419 6.33 31.67 -20.91
CA ILE A 419 6.52 33.08 -21.27
C ILE A 419 5.37 33.57 -22.15
N LEU A 420 4.92 32.76 -23.11
CA LEU A 420 3.83 33.08 -24.02
C LEU A 420 2.48 33.16 -23.27
N ASP A 421 2.21 32.21 -22.37
CA ASP A 421 1.00 32.20 -21.52
C ASP A 421 0.87 33.47 -20.65
N ALA A 422 2.00 34.09 -20.30
CA ALA A 422 2.05 35.29 -19.48
C ALA A 422 2.00 36.60 -20.30
N ALA A 423 2.12 36.52 -21.63
CA ALA A 423 2.20 37.68 -22.51
C ALA A 423 0.89 37.93 -23.27
N ASP A 424 0.72 39.16 -23.75
CA ASP A 424 -0.42 39.55 -24.59
C ASP A 424 -0.14 39.22 -26.07
N GLU A 425 -0.88 38.27 -26.64
CA GLU A 425 -0.68 37.81 -28.02
C GLU A 425 -0.81 38.95 -29.06
N ASP A 426 -1.72 39.91 -28.82
CA ASP A 426 -1.95 41.03 -29.75
C ASP A 426 -0.71 41.92 -29.87
N ALA A 427 0.08 42.04 -28.80
CA ALA A 427 1.32 42.81 -28.79
C ALA A 427 2.48 42.11 -29.54
N LEU A 428 2.43 40.78 -29.67
CA LEU A 428 3.46 39.99 -30.36
C LEU A 428 3.33 40.07 -31.89
N LEU A 429 2.08 40.06 -32.38
CA LEU A 429 1.73 40.20 -33.80
C LEU A 429 2.08 41.57 -34.38
N ALA A 430 2.33 42.56 -33.53
CA ALA A 430 2.79 43.88 -33.95
C ALA A 430 4.19 43.82 -34.59
N TYR A 431 4.98 42.76 -34.41
CA TYR A 431 6.33 42.63 -34.96
C TYR A 431 6.34 41.64 -36.12
N ASP A 432 7.02 41.95 -37.22
CA ASP A 432 7.19 40.98 -38.31
C ASP A 432 8.46 40.15 -38.09
N GLY A 433 8.33 38.84 -37.94
CA GLY A 433 9.46 37.91 -37.87
C GLY A 433 10.21 37.81 -39.20
N THR A 434 11.55 37.90 -39.15
CA THR A 434 12.41 37.83 -40.34
C THR A 434 13.32 36.60 -40.36
N ALA A 435 13.86 36.22 -39.21
CA ALA A 435 14.71 35.05 -39.04
C ALA A 435 14.71 34.61 -37.57
N ALA A 436 15.02 33.35 -37.32
CA ALA A 436 15.28 32.84 -35.98
C ALA A 436 16.54 31.97 -35.98
N VAL A 437 17.29 32.05 -34.88
CA VAL A 437 18.37 31.14 -34.55
C VAL A 437 17.91 30.34 -33.33
N PRO A 438 17.51 29.06 -33.49
CA PRO A 438 16.90 28.28 -32.42
C PRO A 438 17.89 28.02 -31.30
N PHE A 439 17.34 27.59 -30.16
CA PHE A 439 18.13 27.20 -28.99
C PHE A 439 19.15 26.12 -29.34
N ASP A 440 20.37 26.31 -28.86
CA ASP A 440 21.47 25.33 -28.96
C ASP A 440 22.00 25.06 -27.56
N PRO A 441 21.98 23.80 -27.07
CA PRO A 441 22.47 23.44 -25.72
C PRO A 441 23.92 23.85 -25.44
N LEU A 442 24.76 23.98 -26.48
CA LEU A 442 26.14 24.44 -26.33
C LEU A 442 26.21 25.96 -26.15
N ARG A 443 25.36 26.72 -26.84
CA ARG A 443 25.30 28.19 -26.74
C ARG A 443 24.45 28.68 -25.57
N ARG A 444 23.45 27.88 -25.18
CA ARG A 444 22.42 28.17 -24.16
C ARG A 444 21.60 29.43 -24.43
N LEU A 445 21.38 29.76 -25.71
CA LEU A 445 20.71 30.98 -26.17
C LEU A 445 19.79 30.70 -27.34
N ALA A 446 18.69 31.45 -27.43
CA ALA A 446 17.80 31.53 -28.59
C ALA A 446 17.68 32.99 -29.05
N THR A 447 17.67 33.21 -30.36
CA THR A 447 17.63 34.55 -30.96
C THR A 447 16.52 34.65 -31.99
N ALA A 448 15.64 35.63 -31.84
CA ALA A 448 14.65 36.01 -32.84
C ALA A 448 15.03 37.34 -33.46
N VAL A 449 14.82 37.47 -34.77
CA VAL A 449 15.06 38.70 -35.50
C VAL A 449 13.75 39.23 -36.04
N VAL A 450 13.36 40.40 -35.56
CA VAL A 450 12.07 41.00 -35.89
C VAL A 450 12.23 42.39 -36.49
N ARG A 451 11.24 42.80 -37.28
CA ARG A 451 11.10 44.17 -37.75
C ARG A 451 10.12 44.90 -36.85
N THR A 452 10.59 46.02 -36.29
CA THR A 452 9.75 46.89 -35.47
C THR A 452 8.93 47.82 -36.37
N PRO A 453 7.60 47.97 -36.14
CA PRO A 453 6.76 48.91 -36.88
C PRO A 453 7.34 50.32 -36.90
N GLY A 454 7.27 50.97 -38.07
CA GLY A 454 7.73 52.35 -38.23
C GLY A 454 9.24 52.57 -38.33
N ARG A 455 10.08 51.52 -38.24
CA ARG A 455 11.54 51.61 -38.44
C ARG A 455 11.99 50.85 -39.69
N LEU A 456 11.95 51.53 -40.83
CA LEU A 456 12.42 50.97 -42.11
C LEU A 456 13.96 50.80 -42.10
N GLY A 457 14.44 49.69 -42.66
CA GLY A 457 15.88 49.44 -42.85
C GLY A 457 16.64 49.01 -41.59
N ARG A 458 15.96 48.71 -40.49
CA ARG A 458 16.58 48.16 -39.27
C ARG A 458 15.87 46.87 -38.84
N HIS A 459 16.65 45.93 -38.33
CA HIS A 459 16.19 44.70 -37.69
C HIS A 459 16.54 44.74 -36.19
N THR A 460 15.62 44.27 -35.36
CA THR A 460 15.80 44.14 -33.91
C THR A 460 16.07 42.67 -33.61
N LEU A 461 17.26 42.39 -33.10
CA LEU A 461 17.63 41.08 -32.58
C LEU A 461 17.17 41.05 -31.14
N VAL A 462 16.42 40.02 -30.77
CA VAL A 462 15.97 39.75 -29.42
C VAL A 462 16.59 38.43 -29.02
N VAL A 463 17.37 38.43 -27.94
CA VAL A 463 18.15 37.28 -27.47
C VAL A 463 17.66 36.92 -26.07
N LYS A 464 17.41 35.64 -25.83
CA LYS A 464 17.10 35.10 -24.50
C LYS A 464 17.95 33.86 -24.21
N GLY A 465 18.25 33.61 -22.94
CA GLY A 465 18.84 32.34 -22.51
C GLY A 465 19.55 32.44 -21.16
N ASP A 466 20.58 31.60 -20.99
CA ASP A 466 21.40 31.54 -19.78
C ASP A 466 22.03 32.91 -19.46
N VAL A 467 22.03 33.26 -18.17
CA VAL A 467 22.43 34.60 -17.71
C VAL A 467 23.86 34.91 -18.12
N GLU A 468 24.78 33.98 -17.89
CA GLU A 468 26.19 34.16 -18.27
C GLU A 468 26.36 34.30 -19.79
N ALA A 469 25.71 33.42 -20.54
CA ALA A 469 25.80 33.41 -22.00
C ALA A 469 25.30 34.73 -22.62
N VAL A 470 24.23 35.33 -22.06
CA VAL A 470 23.73 36.64 -22.51
C VAL A 470 24.67 37.77 -22.06
N LEU A 471 25.10 37.78 -20.79
CA LEU A 471 25.93 38.86 -20.23
C LEU A 471 27.32 38.97 -20.90
N GLU A 472 27.91 37.86 -21.34
CA GLU A 472 29.16 37.85 -22.12
C GLU A 472 29.03 38.52 -23.49
N ARG A 473 27.81 38.50 -24.06
CA ARG A 473 27.50 39.06 -25.38
C ARG A 473 26.99 40.50 -25.31
N CYS A 474 26.67 40.98 -24.11
CA CYS A 474 26.25 42.35 -23.87
C CYS A 474 27.42 43.33 -23.84
N ALA A 475 27.18 44.54 -24.36
CA ALA A 475 28.12 45.66 -24.27
C ALA A 475 28.04 46.31 -22.87
N LEU A 476 28.57 45.62 -21.87
CA LEU A 476 28.59 46.03 -20.46
C LEU A 476 30.02 46.19 -19.96
N ALA A 477 30.23 47.13 -19.03
CA ALA A 477 31.44 47.20 -18.23
C ALA A 477 31.50 46.05 -17.21
N ASP A 478 32.70 45.67 -16.77
CA ASP A 478 32.91 44.49 -15.92
C ASP A 478 32.21 44.62 -14.55
N ASP A 479 32.14 45.82 -13.99
CA ASP A 479 31.42 46.14 -12.74
C ASP A 479 29.91 45.96 -12.87
N ALA A 480 29.34 46.43 -13.98
CA ALA A 480 27.92 46.26 -14.29
C ALA A 480 27.57 44.80 -14.55
N ARG A 481 28.46 44.04 -15.21
CA ARG A 481 28.30 42.60 -15.44
C ARG A 481 28.27 41.86 -14.11
N GLU A 482 29.22 42.13 -13.21
CA GLU A 482 29.30 41.44 -11.92
C GLU A 482 28.10 41.76 -11.01
N ARG A 483 27.60 43.00 -11.05
CA ARG A 483 26.37 43.38 -10.34
C ARG A 483 25.15 42.61 -10.84
N LEU A 484 25.00 42.44 -12.16
CA LEU A 484 23.87 41.71 -12.75
C LEU A 484 23.97 40.20 -12.48
N ARG A 485 25.18 39.64 -12.45
CA ARG A 485 25.42 38.27 -11.97
C ARG A 485 24.99 38.09 -10.53
N GLY A 486 25.39 39.01 -9.65
CA GLY A 486 24.98 39.02 -8.25
C GLY A 486 23.46 39.09 -8.08
N LEU A 487 22.78 39.92 -8.89
CA LEU A 487 21.32 39.99 -8.90
C LEU A 487 20.69 38.67 -9.34
N ALA A 488 21.18 38.07 -10.43
CA ALA A 488 20.68 36.79 -10.92
C ALA A 488 20.91 35.65 -9.91
N ALA A 489 22.10 35.59 -9.31
CA ALA A 489 22.44 34.63 -8.26
C ALA A 489 21.52 34.78 -7.05
N ALA A 490 21.28 36.00 -6.57
CA ALA A 490 20.36 36.26 -5.45
C ALA A 490 18.92 35.83 -5.75
N ARG A 491 18.46 35.95 -7.01
CA ARG A 491 17.15 35.42 -7.43
C ARG A 491 17.16 33.89 -7.49
N ALA A 492 18.19 33.30 -8.07
CA ALA A 492 18.34 31.84 -8.14
C ALA A 492 18.39 31.19 -6.74
N ASP A 493 19.07 31.82 -5.78
CA ASP A 493 19.09 31.40 -4.37
C ASP A 493 17.71 31.48 -3.71
N GLY A 494 16.87 32.43 -4.17
CA GLY A 494 15.45 32.51 -3.82
C GLY A 494 14.57 31.40 -4.42
N GLY A 495 15.15 30.48 -5.21
CA GLY A 495 14.49 29.27 -5.68
C GLY A 495 13.82 29.36 -7.05
N VAL A 496 14.03 30.46 -7.78
CA VAL A 496 13.49 30.66 -9.14
C VAL A 496 14.54 30.38 -10.20
N ARG A 497 14.12 29.85 -11.35
CA ARG A 497 14.96 29.79 -12.56
C ARG A 497 15.08 31.19 -13.15
N VAL A 498 16.24 31.56 -13.68
CA VAL A 498 16.50 32.90 -14.19
C VAL A 498 16.96 32.83 -15.64
N LEU A 499 16.30 33.58 -16.51
CA LEU A 499 16.69 33.80 -17.90
C LEU A 499 17.05 35.27 -18.12
N ALA A 500 18.08 35.55 -18.90
CA ALA A 500 18.42 36.92 -19.30
C ALA A 500 17.83 37.26 -20.66
N VAL A 501 17.43 38.50 -20.84
CA VAL A 501 16.88 39.06 -22.09
C VAL A 501 17.71 40.25 -22.51
N ALA A 502 18.11 40.27 -23.77
CA ALA A 502 18.86 41.38 -24.35
C ALA A 502 18.38 41.66 -25.79
N THR A 503 18.57 42.89 -26.23
CA THR A 503 18.19 43.31 -27.58
C THR A 503 19.34 44.02 -28.28
N ALA A 504 19.37 43.99 -29.61
CA ALA A 504 20.29 44.78 -30.40
C ALA A 504 19.65 45.24 -31.70
N GLU A 505 19.91 46.47 -32.11
CA GLU A 505 19.48 46.94 -33.43
C GLU A 505 20.60 46.79 -34.45
N ARG A 506 20.27 46.28 -35.63
CA ARG A 506 21.20 46.12 -36.76
C ARG A 506 20.58 46.68 -38.04
N PRO A 507 21.39 47.17 -38.99
CA PRO A 507 20.91 47.46 -40.33
C PRO A 507 20.28 46.21 -40.95
N ALA A 508 19.16 46.38 -41.63
CA ALA A 508 18.53 45.31 -42.40
C ALA A 508 19.51 44.81 -43.46
N ARG A 509 19.62 43.49 -43.61
CA ARG A 509 20.56 42.83 -44.52
C ARG A 509 19.96 41.56 -45.09
N SER A 510 20.45 41.16 -46.25
CA SER A 510 20.00 39.99 -47.01
C SER A 510 20.70 38.68 -46.66
N ARG A 511 21.80 38.73 -45.88
CA ARG A 511 22.47 37.50 -45.40
C ARG A 511 21.76 36.92 -44.19
N ASP A 512 21.83 35.60 -44.06
CA ASP A 512 21.31 34.90 -42.90
C ASP A 512 21.99 35.37 -41.60
N TYR A 513 21.21 35.34 -40.52
CA TYR A 513 21.70 35.59 -39.18
C TYR A 513 22.40 34.36 -38.65
N THR A 514 23.59 34.57 -38.07
CA THR A 514 24.44 33.51 -37.53
C THR A 514 24.74 33.77 -36.06
N PRO A 515 25.17 32.76 -35.28
CA PRO A 515 25.59 32.97 -33.89
C PRO A 515 26.69 34.03 -33.70
N ALA A 516 27.48 34.32 -34.75
CA ALA A 516 28.49 35.38 -34.70
C ALA A 516 27.89 36.81 -34.59
N ASP A 517 26.61 36.98 -34.95
CA ASP A 517 25.89 38.25 -34.92
C ASP A 517 25.34 38.61 -33.53
N GLU A 518 25.40 37.67 -32.59
CA GLU A 518 24.92 37.78 -31.20
C GLU A 518 25.96 38.49 -30.31
N ARG A 519 26.50 39.64 -30.73
CA ARG A 519 27.49 40.42 -29.96
C ARG A 519 27.11 41.89 -29.88
N GLY A 520 27.51 42.57 -28.82
CA GLY A 520 27.19 43.99 -28.61
C GLY A 520 25.70 44.18 -28.36
N LEU A 521 25.14 43.34 -27.49
CA LEU A 521 23.74 43.38 -27.08
C LEU A 521 23.53 44.43 -25.98
N THR A 522 22.34 45.02 -25.94
CA THR A 522 21.86 45.86 -24.83
C THR A 522 21.02 44.98 -23.91
N PHE A 523 21.52 44.77 -22.70
CA PHE A 523 20.79 44.04 -21.66
C PHE A 523 19.47 44.76 -21.33
N ARG A 524 18.37 44.00 -21.27
CA ARG A 524 17.05 44.52 -20.89
C ARG A 524 16.70 44.14 -19.46
N GLY A 525 16.83 42.86 -19.13
CA GLY A 525 16.42 42.38 -17.83
C GLY A 525 16.54 40.87 -17.66
N LEU A 526 15.98 40.40 -16.55
CA LEU A 526 15.89 39.00 -16.17
C LEU A 526 14.43 38.59 -16.10
N ILE A 527 14.11 37.38 -16.56
CA ILE A 527 12.84 36.73 -16.28
C ILE A 527 13.08 35.65 -15.24
N THR A 528 12.30 35.68 -14.16
CA THR A 528 12.28 34.62 -13.17
C THR A 528 11.11 33.70 -13.44
N LEU A 529 11.36 32.39 -13.43
CA LEU A 529 10.35 31.35 -13.59
C LEU A 529 10.36 30.43 -12.37
N ARG A 530 9.20 29.93 -11.99
CA ARG A 530 9.06 28.90 -10.95
C ARG A 530 8.16 27.79 -11.45
N ASP A 531 8.20 26.64 -10.81
CA ASP A 531 7.27 25.56 -11.16
C ASP A 531 5.88 25.87 -10.58
N ALA A 532 4.83 25.67 -11.38
CA ALA A 532 3.45 25.80 -10.95
C ALA A 532 3.17 24.82 -9.81
N LEU A 533 2.52 25.31 -8.76
CA LEU A 533 2.11 24.49 -7.63
C LEU A 533 0.83 23.73 -7.94
N THR A 534 0.72 22.53 -7.39
CA THR A 534 -0.53 21.76 -7.45
C THR A 534 -1.61 22.49 -6.63
N PRO A 535 -2.76 22.89 -7.21
CA PRO A 535 -3.74 23.74 -6.53
C PRO A 535 -4.30 23.15 -5.22
N THR A 536 -4.47 21.82 -5.14
CA THR A 536 -5.00 21.13 -3.96
C THR A 536 -3.93 20.81 -2.91
N ALA A 537 -2.65 21.05 -3.19
CA ALA A 537 -1.56 20.59 -2.33
C ALA A 537 -1.60 21.27 -0.95
N ALA A 538 -1.82 22.58 -0.88
CA ALA A 538 -1.85 23.31 0.40
C ALA A 538 -2.95 22.78 1.33
N ASP A 539 -4.20 22.68 0.84
CA ASP A 539 -5.32 22.15 1.60
C ASP A 539 -5.09 20.70 2.05
N ALA A 540 -4.50 19.87 1.17
CA ALA A 540 -4.21 18.49 1.49
C ALA A 540 -3.11 18.35 2.57
N LEU A 541 -2.08 19.19 2.52
CA LEU A 541 -1.01 19.25 3.52
C LEU A 541 -1.54 19.69 4.90
N ASP A 542 -2.48 20.64 4.93
CA ASP A 542 -3.16 21.05 6.15
C ASP A 542 -3.97 19.91 6.77
N VAL A 543 -4.69 19.14 5.94
CA VAL A 543 -5.43 17.96 6.39
C VAL A 543 -4.48 16.88 6.93
N LEU A 544 -3.38 16.59 6.24
CA LEU A 544 -2.37 15.62 6.68
C LEU A 544 -1.73 16.03 8.02
N THR A 545 -1.38 17.31 8.15
CA THR A 545 -0.83 17.87 9.40
C THR A 545 -1.86 17.83 10.54
N GLY A 546 -3.13 18.13 10.25
CA GLY A 546 -4.25 17.97 11.18
C GLY A 546 -4.52 16.52 11.60
N GLN A 547 -4.09 15.56 10.76
CA GLN A 547 -4.05 14.13 11.03
C GLN A 547 -2.71 13.69 11.70
N GLY A 548 -1.88 14.61 12.16
CA GLY A 548 -0.62 14.29 12.84
C GLY A 548 0.39 13.55 11.97
N VAL A 549 0.35 13.77 10.66
CA VAL A 549 1.34 13.26 9.70
C VAL A 549 2.39 14.34 9.47
N THR A 550 3.66 14.03 9.72
CA THR A 550 4.79 14.91 9.40
C THR A 550 5.20 14.69 7.96
N VAL A 551 5.16 15.76 7.16
CA VAL A 551 5.56 15.72 5.75
C VAL A 551 7.05 16.05 5.63
N LYS A 552 7.78 15.25 4.85
CA LYS A 552 9.19 15.45 4.51
C LYS A 552 9.36 15.42 3.00
N ILE A 553 10.15 16.35 2.47
CA ILE A 553 10.32 16.55 1.03
C ILE A 553 11.71 16.09 0.64
N LEU A 554 11.80 15.16 -0.30
CA LEU A 554 13.06 14.61 -0.78
C LEU A 554 13.16 14.84 -2.28
N THR A 555 14.05 15.73 -2.72
CA THR A 555 14.15 16.15 -4.11
C THR A 555 15.60 16.18 -4.60
N GLY A 556 15.78 15.97 -5.91
CA GLY A 556 17.05 16.20 -6.60
C GLY A 556 17.37 17.67 -6.87
N ASP A 557 16.42 18.57 -6.61
CA ASP A 557 16.54 19.99 -6.95
C ASP A 557 17.47 20.78 -6.02
N HIS A 558 17.74 22.02 -6.43
CA HIS A 558 18.46 22.99 -5.63
C HIS A 558 17.71 23.29 -4.31
N PRO A 559 18.42 23.44 -3.17
CA PRO A 559 17.81 23.76 -1.88
C PRO A 559 16.86 24.96 -1.92
N GLY A 560 17.27 26.06 -2.56
CA GLY A 560 16.45 27.27 -2.68
C GLY A 560 15.09 27.02 -3.34
N THR A 561 15.06 26.23 -4.42
CA THR A 561 13.82 25.89 -5.14
C THR A 561 12.90 25.02 -4.29
N ALA A 562 13.46 24.05 -3.57
CA ALA A 562 12.71 23.19 -2.69
C ALA A 562 12.09 23.98 -1.52
N VAL A 563 12.90 24.82 -0.84
CA VAL A 563 12.44 25.66 0.27
C VAL A 563 11.35 26.64 -0.20
N ARG A 564 11.53 27.26 -1.37
CA ARG A 564 10.53 28.18 -1.91
C ARG A 564 9.18 27.50 -2.15
N ALA A 565 9.17 26.31 -2.76
CA ALA A 565 7.95 25.54 -2.96
C ALA A 565 7.25 25.19 -1.64
N CYS A 566 8.01 24.84 -0.60
CA CYS A 566 7.48 24.62 0.75
C CYS A 566 6.78 25.86 1.30
N LEU A 567 7.46 27.02 1.24
CA LEU A 567 6.96 28.28 1.78
C LEU A 567 5.71 28.76 1.04
N ASP A 568 5.68 28.63 -0.29
CA ASP A 568 4.51 29.00 -1.09
C ASP A 568 3.30 28.09 -0.81
N LEU A 569 3.53 26.87 -0.34
CA LEU A 569 2.49 25.93 0.12
C LEU A 569 2.15 26.06 1.62
N GLY A 570 2.76 27.01 2.32
CA GLY A 570 2.52 27.23 3.76
C GLY A 570 3.24 26.25 4.70
N ILE A 571 4.18 25.44 4.19
CA ILE A 571 5.01 24.55 5.01
C ILE A 571 6.13 25.38 5.67
N PRO A 572 6.20 25.46 7.00
CA PRO A 572 7.28 26.16 7.68
C PRO A 572 8.59 25.38 7.52
N VAL A 573 9.62 26.06 7.01
CA VAL A 573 10.98 25.51 6.90
C VAL A 573 11.93 26.45 7.63
N ALA A 574 12.54 25.96 8.71
CA ALA A 574 13.63 26.66 9.38
C ALA A 574 14.95 26.46 8.62
N ASP A 575 15.90 27.38 8.74
CA ASP A 575 17.19 27.30 8.01
C ASP A 575 18.01 26.06 8.40
N ASP A 576 17.85 25.56 9.63
CA ASP A 576 18.47 24.32 10.12
C ASP A 576 17.70 23.04 9.72
N ALA A 577 16.55 23.18 9.06
CA ALA A 577 15.67 22.09 8.64
C ALA A 577 15.90 21.66 7.17
N VAL A 578 17.03 22.03 6.56
CA VAL A 578 17.43 21.64 5.20
C VAL A 578 18.73 20.83 5.23
N LEU A 579 18.72 19.64 4.64
CA LEU A 579 19.90 18.79 4.45
C LEU A 579 20.19 18.57 2.97
N THR A 580 21.45 18.65 2.60
CA THR A 580 21.92 18.28 1.25
C THR A 580 22.48 16.86 1.24
N ALA A 581 22.51 16.24 0.06
CA ALA A 581 23.15 14.94 -0.19
C ALA A 581 24.54 14.79 0.47
N ASP A 582 25.45 15.76 0.26
CA ASP A 582 26.81 15.71 0.81
C ASP A 582 26.82 15.58 2.34
N ARG A 583 25.85 16.21 3.00
CA ARG A 583 25.71 16.19 4.46
C ARG A 583 25.06 14.90 4.94
N VAL A 584 24.13 14.34 4.18
CA VAL A 584 23.57 12.99 4.44
C VAL A 584 24.68 11.94 4.40
N ASP A 585 25.57 12.00 3.42
CA ASP A 585 26.69 11.06 3.29
C ASP A 585 27.71 11.15 4.42
N ALA A 586 27.88 12.33 5.01
CA ALA A 586 28.78 12.54 6.14
C ALA A 586 28.25 12.00 7.48
N LEU A 587 26.94 11.78 7.61
CA LEU A 587 26.30 11.33 8.86
C LEU A 587 26.32 9.81 8.98
N THR A 588 26.46 9.29 10.19
CA THR A 588 26.16 7.88 10.49
C THR A 588 24.64 7.64 10.49
N ASP A 589 24.20 6.38 10.43
CA ASP A 589 22.75 6.07 10.36
C ASP A 589 21.99 6.52 11.63
N THR A 590 22.63 6.50 12.80
CA THR A 590 22.05 7.01 14.05
C THR A 590 21.94 8.54 14.06
N GLU A 591 22.99 9.24 13.62
CA GLU A 591 22.96 10.70 13.52
C GLU A 591 21.98 11.17 12.43
N LEU A 592 21.90 10.42 11.32
CA LEU A 592 20.94 10.67 10.27
C LEU A 592 19.51 10.50 10.76
N ALA A 593 19.22 9.54 11.64
CA ALA A 593 17.90 9.39 12.23
C ALA A 593 17.48 10.62 13.06
N GLU A 594 18.38 11.14 13.90
CA GLU A 594 18.14 12.34 14.70
C GLU A 594 18.01 13.60 13.83
N ALA A 595 18.89 13.76 12.85
CA ALA A 595 18.84 14.87 11.91
C ALA A 595 17.57 14.81 11.06
N ALA A 596 17.23 13.64 10.53
CA ALA A 596 16.05 13.44 9.71
C ALA A 596 14.75 13.71 10.47
N HIS A 597 14.71 13.50 11.78
CA HIS A 597 13.57 13.89 12.60
C HIS A 597 13.28 15.39 12.52
N ARG A 598 14.32 16.24 12.60
CA ARG A 598 14.22 17.71 12.56
C ARG A 598 14.12 18.30 11.15
N THR A 599 14.66 17.62 10.15
CA THR A 599 14.72 18.12 8.77
C THR A 599 13.38 17.96 8.06
N THR A 600 12.98 19.00 7.33
CA THR A 600 11.78 19.01 6.48
C THR A 600 12.16 18.79 5.01
N VAL A 601 13.28 19.37 4.55
CA VAL A 601 13.69 19.34 3.13
C VAL A 601 15.05 18.65 2.99
N PHE A 602 15.09 17.63 2.14
CA PHE A 602 16.32 16.98 1.67
C PHE A 602 16.50 17.30 0.19
N ALA A 603 17.58 18.02 -0.13
CA ALA A 603 17.84 18.56 -1.46
C ALA A 603 19.06 17.90 -2.12
N ARG A 604 19.12 17.98 -3.45
CA ARG A 604 20.13 17.30 -4.30
C ARG A 604 20.23 15.79 -4.03
N CYS A 605 19.15 15.17 -3.58
CA CYS A 605 19.13 13.76 -3.22
C CYS A 605 19.22 12.86 -4.45
N THR A 606 20.09 11.85 -4.36
CA THR A 606 20.10 10.72 -5.28
C THR A 606 19.05 9.69 -4.87
N PRO A 607 18.70 8.71 -5.74
CA PRO A 607 17.84 7.58 -5.39
C PRO A 607 18.29 6.85 -4.11
N THR A 608 19.60 6.68 -3.91
CA THR A 608 20.16 6.02 -2.73
C THR A 608 19.99 6.86 -1.47
N HIS A 609 20.13 8.19 -1.57
CA HIS A 609 19.88 9.09 -0.43
C HIS A 609 18.41 9.06 -0.02
N LYS A 610 17.47 9.03 -0.99
CA LYS A 610 16.03 8.91 -0.72
C LYS A 610 15.72 7.65 0.10
N ALA A 611 16.27 6.50 -0.30
CA ALA A 611 16.10 5.25 0.44
C ALA A 611 16.74 5.28 1.83
N ARG A 612 17.95 5.84 1.96
CA ARG A 612 18.67 5.92 3.22
C ARG A 612 17.93 6.78 4.25
N VAL A 613 17.34 7.91 3.84
CA VAL A 613 16.51 8.76 4.70
C VAL A 613 15.24 8.02 5.14
N ALA A 614 14.54 7.36 4.21
CA ALA A 614 13.37 6.56 4.54
C ALA A 614 13.70 5.43 5.54
N GLN A 615 14.85 4.78 5.36
CA GLN A 615 15.34 3.75 6.29
C GLN A 615 15.65 4.32 7.67
N ALA A 616 16.35 5.45 7.75
CA ALA A 616 16.70 6.08 9.02
C ALA A 616 15.45 6.45 9.84
N LEU A 617 14.43 7.02 9.19
CA LEU A 617 13.14 7.31 9.82
C LEU A 617 12.42 6.05 10.30
N ARG A 618 12.43 4.98 9.49
CA ARG A 618 11.84 3.68 9.86
C ARG A 618 12.55 3.04 11.05
N THR A 619 13.88 3.09 11.08
CA THR A 619 14.69 2.59 12.20
C THR A 619 14.51 3.41 13.48
N ALA A 620 14.19 4.70 13.35
CA ALA A 620 13.81 5.56 14.48
C ALA A 620 12.42 5.23 15.07
N GLY A 621 11.67 4.30 14.47
CA GLY A 621 10.37 3.84 14.95
C GLY A 621 9.16 4.55 14.33
N HIS A 622 9.37 5.39 13.31
CA HIS A 622 8.28 5.96 12.51
C HIS A 622 7.76 4.96 11.49
N THR A 623 6.47 5.06 11.15
CA THR A 623 5.87 4.35 10.03
C THR A 623 5.91 5.28 8.82
N VAL A 624 6.77 4.93 7.85
CA VAL A 624 7.11 5.82 6.73
C VAL A 624 6.28 5.46 5.50
N GLY A 625 5.46 6.40 5.03
CA GLY A 625 4.88 6.38 3.70
C GLY A 625 5.79 7.10 2.70
N PHE A 626 5.93 6.59 1.49
CA PHE A 626 6.68 7.25 0.42
C PHE A 626 5.83 7.36 -0.85
N LEU A 627 5.66 8.58 -1.37
CA LEU A 627 5.03 8.82 -2.67
C LEU A 627 6.12 9.05 -3.72
N GLY A 628 6.13 8.21 -4.75
CA GLY A 628 7.06 8.32 -5.87
C GLY A 628 6.40 7.91 -7.18
N ASP A 629 6.87 8.49 -8.28
CA ASP A 629 6.33 8.25 -9.62
C ASP A 629 7.39 7.74 -10.61
N GLY A 630 8.67 7.88 -10.28
CA GLY A 630 9.77 7.56 -11.17
C GLY A 630 10.60 6.33 -10.79
N VAL A 631 11.48 5.94 -11.70
CA VAL A 631 12.51 4.90 -11.47
C VAL A 631 13.46 5.31 -10.33
N ASN A 632 13.68 6.61 -10.18
CA ASN A 632 14.53 7.21 -9.14
C ASN A 632 14.00 6.97 -7.72
N ASP A 633 12.70 6.69 -7.57
CA ASP A 633 12.06 6.51 -6.27
C ASP A 633 11.96 5.04 -5.86
N LEU A 634 12.23 4.10 -6.77
CA LEU A 634 12.10 2.66 -6.51
C LEU A 634 12.82 2.18 -5.24
N PRO A 635 14.08 2.60 -4.96
CA PRO A 635 14.75 2.19 -3.74
C PRO A 635 14.01 2.67 -2.49
N ALA A 636 13.48 3.90 -2.51
CA ALA A 636 12.76 4.48 -1.39
C ALA A 636 11.36 3.87 -1.22
N LEU A 637 10.62 3.66 -2.32
CA LEU A 637 9.33 2.97 -2.34
C LEU A 637 9.40 1.57 -1.73
N ARG A 638 10.47 0.80 -2.03
CA ARG A 638 10.68 -0.54 -1.44
C ARG A 638 11.11 -0.51 0.01
N THR A 639 11.73 0.58 0.44
CA THR A 639 12.26 0.74 1.80
C THR A 639 11.19 1.29 2.74
N ALA A 640 10.24 2.08 2.25
CA ALA A 640 9.11 2.57 3.03
C ALA A 640 8.24 1.43 3.57
N ASP A 641 7.53 1.66 4.67
CA ASP A 641 6.50 0.73 5.16
C ASP A 641 5.31 0.68 4.19
N VAL A 642 5.06 1.79 3.49
CA VAL A 642 4.02 1.91 2.48
C VAL A 642 4.56 2.66 1.26
N GLY A 643 4.62 1.97 0.12
CA GLY A 643 4.86 2.61 -1.18
C GLY A 643 3.56 3.13 -1.79
N ILE A 644 3.53 4.39 -2.22
CA ILE A 644 2.39 5.01 -2.89
C ILE A 644 2.85 5.47 -4.27
N ALA A 645 2.11 5.13 -5.32
CA ALA A 645 2.37 5.60 -6.68
C ALA A 645 1.07 6.06 -7.36
N PRO A 646 1.12 7.10 -8.20
CA PRO A 646 -0.02 7.47 -9.03
C PRO A 646 -0.17 6.53 -10.25
N ARG A 647 -1.33 6.58 -10.91
CA ARG A 647 -1.67 5.70 -12.04
C ARG A 647 -0.80 5.93 -13.27
N ASP A 648 -0.31 7.15 -13.45
CA ASP A 648 0.58 7.58 -14.53
C ASP A 648 2.08 7.44 -14.19
N ALA A 649 2.43 6.98 -12.98
CA ALA A 649 3.81 6.66 -12.61
C ALA A 649 4.42 5.60 -13.53
N ALA A 650 5.75 5.49 -13.56
CA ALA A 650 6.46 4.41 -14.22
C ALA A 650 5.90 3.03 -13.80
N ASP A 651 5.77 2.10 -14.75
CA ASP A 651 5.18 0.77 -14.50
C ASP A 651 5.84 0.05 -13.31
N VAL A 652 7.16 0.20 -13.20
CA VAL A 652 7.96 -0.42 -12.15
C VAL A 652 7.64 0.19 -10.79
N ALA A 653 7.33 1.49 -10.73
CA ALA A 653 6.92 2.18 -9.51
C ALA A 653 5.52 1.72 -9.08
N ARG A 654 4.57 1.63 -10.01
CA ARG A 654 3.22 1.08 -9.73
C ARG A 654 3.25 -0.39 -9.31
N GLU A 655 4.20 -1.15 -9.82
CA GLU A 655 4.35 -2.55 -9.42
C GLU A 655 4.92 -2.69 -8.01
N CYS A 656 5.89 -1.84 -7.65
CA CYS A 656 6.47 -1.82 -6.31
C CYS A 656 5.55 -1.17 -5.25
N ALA A 657 4.66 -0.26 -5.64
CA ALA A 657 3.76 0.42 -4.73
C ALA A 657 2.72 -0.53 -4.11
N ASP A 658 2.31 -0.21 -2.89
CA ASP A 658 1.22 -0.85 -2.16
C ASP A 658 -0.15 -0.26 -2.46
N VAL A 659 -0.14 1.06 -2.70
CA VAL A 659 -1.31 1.89 -2.97
C VAL A 659 -1.09 2.61 -4.30
N VAL A 660 -2.09 2.51 -5.17
CA VAL A 660 -2.12 3.20 -6.46
C VAL A 660 -3.21 4.26 -6.44
N LEU A 661 -2.85 5.52 -6.71
CA LEU A 661 -3.79 6.64 -6.78
C LEU A 661 -4.28 6.79 -8.23
N ALA A 662 -5.57 7.06 -8.45
CA ALA A 662 -6.10 7.33 -9.79
C ALA A 662 -5.46 8.59 -10.42
N GLU A 663 -5.22 9.61 -9.62
CA GLU A 663 -4.60 10.89 -10.00
C GLU A 663 -3.54 11.27 -8.94
N LYS A 664 -2.60 12.16 -9.31
CA LYS A 664 -1.58 12.72 -8.41
C LYS A 664 -2.19 13.74 -7.43
N ASP A 665 -3.03 13.27 -6.51
CA ASP A 665 -3.71 14.12 -5.52
C ASP A 665 -3.37 13.70 -4.08
N LEU A 666 -2.77 14.63 -3.32
CA LEU A 666 -2.44 14.45 -1.91
C LEU A 666 -3.70 14.29 -1.04
N THR A 667 -4.84 14.82 -1.46
CA THR A 667 -6.12 14.65 -0.75
C THR A 667 -6.53 13.19 -0.72
N ALA A 668 -6.27 12.46 -1.80
CA ALA A 668 -6.52 11.02 -1.89
C ALA A 668 -5.69 10.23 -0.85
N ILE A 669 -4.45 10.66 -0.57
CA ILE A 669 -3.60 10.06 0.49
C ILE A 669 -4.21 10.33 1.86
N ALA A 670 -4.65 11.55 2.14
CA ALA A 670 -5.31 11.89 3.41
C ALA A 670 -6.59 11.05 3.64
N HIS A 671 -7.35 10.78 2.59
CA HIS A 671 -8.49 9.86 2.64
C HIS A 671 -8.05 8.42 2.91
N ALA A 672 -6.97 7.95 2.27
CA ALA A 672 -6.41 6.62 2.47
C ALA A 672 -5.96 6.40 3.93
N ILE A 673 -5.23 7.36 4.50
CA ILE A 673 -4.80 7.37 5.91
C ILE A 673 -6.04 7.34 6.82
N GLY A 674 -7.03 8.20 6.56
CA GLY A 674 -8.27 8.22 7.32
C GLY A 674 -9.01 6.87 7.31
N ALA A 675 -9.17 6.25 6.15
CA ALA A 675 -9.81 4.95 6.01
C ALA A 675 -9.02 3.82 6.68
N GLY A 676 -7.69 3.84 6.59
CA GLY A 676 -6.80 2.92 7.31
C GLY A 676 -6.96 3.05 8.83
N ARG A 677 -6.97 4.28 9.36
CA ARG A 677 -7.20 4.55 10.78
C ARG A 677 -8.59 4.13 11.25
N HIS A 678 -9.62 4.31 10.41
CA HIS A 678 -10.96 3.79 10.68
C HIS A 678 -10.97 2.27 10.81
N ALA A 679 -10.38 1.55 9.86
CA ALA A 679 -10.31 0.10 9.89
C ALA A 679 -9.52 -0.40 11.12
N SER A 680 -8.34 0.18 11.39
CA SER A 680 -7.51 -0.14 12.54
C SER A 680 -8.20 0.14 13.88
N GLY A 681 -8.92 1.25 13.99
CA GLY A 681 -9.71 1.59 15.17
C GLY A 681 -10.86 0.60 15.43
N ASN A 682 -11.54 0.14 14.38
CA ASN A 682 -12.60 -0.87 14.48
C ASN A 682 -12.03 -2.23 14.91
N ILE A 683 -10.90 -2.65 14.33
CA ILE A 683 -10.18 -3.87 14.71
C ILE A 683 -9.71 -3.81 16.16
N ALA A 684 -9.12 -2.69 16.60
CA ALA A 684 -8.68 -2.51 17.97
C ALA A 684 -9.85 -2.53 18.97
N THR A 685 -10.99 -1.93 18.61
CA THR A 685 -12.21 -1.99 19.43
C THR A 685 -12.71 -3.41 19.57
N TYR A 686 -12.79 -4.15 18.47
CA TYR A 686 -13.17 -5.57 18.45
C TYR A 686 -12.26 -6.41 19.35
N LEU A 687 -10.94 -6.27 19.21
CA LEU A 687 -9.95 -7.00 20.02
C LEU A 687 -10.12 -6.72 21.51
N ARG A 688 -10.28 -5.44 21.88
CA ARG A 688 -10.50 -5.03 23.29
C ARG A 688 -11.77 -5.63 23.87
N VAL A 689 -12.87 -5.61 23.12
CA VAL A 689 -14.17 -6.16 23.56
C VAL A 689 -14.11 -7.69 23.68
N THR A 690 -13.67 -8.36 22.63
CA THR A 690 -13.65 -9.84 22.56
C THR A 690 -12.71 -10.44 23.59
N LEU A 691 -11.47 -9.95 23.67
CA LEU A 691 -10.47 -10.54 24.55
C LEU A 691 -10.77 -10.28 26.04
N SER A 692 -11.32 -9.11 26.38
CA SER A 692 -11.70 -8.80 27.76
C SER A 692 -12.88 -9.66 28.22
N SER A 693 -13.89 -9.84 27.36
CA SER A 693 -15.06 -10.68 27.66
C SER A 693 -14.67 -12.16 27.77
N ASN A 694 -13.88 -12.69 26.83
CA ASN A 694 -13.44 -14.08 26.86
C ASN A 694 -12.59 -14.38 28.11
N LEU A 695 -11.68 -13.47 28.50
CA LEU A 695 -10.90 -13.65 29.73
C LEU A 695 -11.79 -13.63 30.98
N GLY A 696 -12.75 -12.70 31.05
CA GLY A 696 -13.69 -12.61 32.17
C GLY A 696 -14.52 -13.89 32.33
N ASN A 697 -15.12 -14.36 31.24
CA ASN A 697 -15.90 -15.60 31.21
C ASN A 697 -15.06 -16.80 31.68
N VAL A 698 -13.79 -16.88 31.29
CA VAL A 698 -12.90 -17.97 31.72
C VAL A 698 -12.60 -17.91 33.21
N ILE A 699 -12.30 -16.73 33.75
CA ILE A 699 -12.07 -16.57 35.19
C ILE A 699 -13.34 -16.93 35.98
N ALA A 700 -14.50 -16.47 35.51
CA ALA A 700 -15.80 -16.79 36.11
C ALA A 700 -16.10 -18.29 36.07
N MET A 701 -15.93 -18.92 34.90
CA MET A 701 -16.12 -20.35 34.69
C MET A 701 -15.19 -21.15 35.61
N LEU A 702 -13.89 -20.83 35.68
CA LEU A 702 -12.93 -21.46 36.58
C LEU A 702 -13.34 -21.34 38.05
N SER A 703 -13.75 -20.15 38.47
CA SER A 703 -14.21 -19.88 39.84
C SER A 703 -15.47 -20.68 40.16
N ALA A 704 -16.43 -20.71 39.24
CA ALA A 704 -17.68 -21.45 39.38
C ALA A 704 -17.45 -22.97 39.41
N GLY A 705 -16.54 -23.50 38.60
CA GLY A 705 -16.19 -24.93 38.64
C GLY A 705 -15.59 -25.37 39.98
N LEU A 706 -14.88 -24.48 40.67
CA LEU A 706 -14.36 -24.73 42.03
C LEU A 706 -15.47 -24.64 43.08
N LEU A 707 -16.36 -23.65 42.97
CA LEU A 707 -17.36 -23.31 43.98
C LEU A 707 -18.67 -24.11 43.88
N LEU A 708 -19.10 -24.51 42.68
CA LEU A 708 -20.43 -25.10 42.44
C LEU A 708 -20.35 -26.62 42.22
N PRO A 709 -21.27 -27.42 42.78
CA PRO A 709 -21.25 -28.88 42.63
C PRO A 709 -21.59 -29.37 41.21
N PHE A 710 -22.25 -28.52 40.40
CA PHE A 710 -22.69 -28.81 39.04
C PHE A 710 -21.98 -27.92 37.99
N LEU A 711 -22.19 -28.22 36.70
CA LEU A 711 -21.63 -27.42 35.61
C LEU A 711 -22.27 -26.03 35.56
N PRO A 712 -21.51 -24.93 35.62
CA PRO A 712 -22.08 -23.57 35.60
C PRO A 712 -22.92 -23.29 34.34
N MET A 713 -22.53 -23.90 33.22
CA MET A 713 -23.20 -23.77 31.93
C MET A 713 -22.93 -24.99 31.04
N LEU A 714 -23.90 -25.38 30.22
CA LEU A 714 -23.75 -26.49 29.29
C LEU A 714 -22.93 -26.07 28.05
N PRO A 715 -22.14 -26.97 27.45
CA PRO A 715 -21.36 -26.66 26.24
C PRO A 715 -22.19 -26.10 25.08
N VAL A 716 -23.42 -26.59 24.90
CA VAL A 716 -24.35 -26.09 23.86
C VAL A 716 -24.81 -24.64 24.11
N GLN A 717 -24.92 -24.24 25.39
CA GLN A 717 -25.32 -22.89 25.76
C GLN A 717 -24.14 -21.92 25.56
N VAL A 718 -22.91 -22.32 25.94
CA VAL A 718 -21.68 -21.56 25.65
C VAL A 718 -21.52 -21.33 24.14
N LEU A 719 -21.75 -22.38 23.34
CA LEU A 719 -21.73 -22.30 21.88
C LEU A 719 -22.74 -21.27 21.35
N THR A 720 -23.97 -21.33 21.85
CA THR A 720 -25.04 -20.42 21.43
C THR A 720 -24.68 -18.96 21.76
N GLN A 721 -24.13 -18.70 22.95
CA GLN A 721 -23.66 -17.36 23.31
C GLN A 721 -22.54 -16.88 22.41
N ASN A 722 -21.50 -17.70 22.23
CA ASN A 722 -20.37 -17.33 21.38
C ASN A 722 -20.83 -17.00 19.96
N LEU A 723 -21.70 -17.82 19.37
CA LEU A 723 -22.24 -17.57 18.04
C LEU A 723 -23.07 -16.27 17.96
N CYS A 724 -23.93 -16.01 18.95
CA CYS A 724 -24.71 -14.78 19.01
C CYS A 724 -23.81 -13.55 19.18
N PHE A 725 -22.79 -13.65 20.04
CA PHE A 725 -21.84 -12.57 20.31
C PHE A 725 -20.97 -12.30 19.08
N ASP A 726 -20.40 -13.33 18.46
CA ASP A 726 -19.63 -13.26 17.21
C ASP A 726 -20.43 -12.63 16.07
N ALA A 727 -21.71 -13.01 15.93
CA ALA A 727 -22.61 -12.41 14.95
C ALA A 727 -22.86 -10.92 15.23
N ALA A 728 -23.05 -10.54 16.50
CA ALA A 728 -23.23 -9.15 16.91
C ALA A 728 -21.95 -8.32 16.67
N GLN A 729 -20.76 -8.91 16.86
CA GLN A 729 -19.47 -8.26 16.66
C GLN A 729 -19.19 -7.88 15.21
N LEU A 730 -19.82 -8.54 14.22
CA LEU A 730 -19.74 -8.12 12.81
C LEU A 730 -20.21 -6.67 12.61
N ALA A 731 -21.05 -6.14 13.51
CA ALA A 731 -21.46 -4.74 13.48
C ALA A 731 -20.29 -3.76 13.67
N PHE A 732 -19.18 -4.18 14.28
CA PHE A 732 -17.97 -3.35 14.40
C PHE A 732 -17.35 -2.98 13.05
N VAL A 733 -17.55 -3.81 12.01
CA VAL A 733 -17.14 -3.48 10.64
C VAL A 733 -17.84 -2.21 10.15
N HIS A 734 -19.08 -1.98 10.59
CA HIS A 734 -19.90 -0.81 10.24
C HIS A 734 -19.75 0.34 11.22
N ASP A 735 -18.86 0.21 12.19
CA ASP A 735 -18.70 1.22 13.20
C ASP A 735 -17.98 2.46 12.70
N ARG A 736 -18.35 3.61 13.25
CA ARG A 736 -17.73 4.91 13.00
C ARG A 736 -17.14 5.44 14.30
N PRO A 737 -15.81 5.29 14.51
CA PRO A 737 -15.09 5.95 15.59
C PRO A 737 -15.19 7.48 15.44
N HIS A 738 -15.09 8.19 16.56
CA HIS A 738 -15.12 9.65 16.55
C HIS A 738 -13.86 10.22 15.89
N PRO A 739 -13.96 11.34 15.13
CA PRO A 739 -12.83 11.91 14.38
C PRO A 739 -11.57 12.17 15.22
N SER A 740 -11.74 12.57 16.49
CA SER A 740 -10.59 12.81 17.38
C SER A 740 -9.76 11.55 17.69
N ALA A 741 -10.37 10.36 17.66
CA ALA A 741 -9.66 9.10 17.88
C ALA A 741 -8.85 8.66 16.66
N LEU A 742 -9.05 9.33 15.51
CA LEU A 742 -8.43 9.03 14.23
C LEU A 742 -7.32 10.03 13.88
N ARG A 743 -7.04 10.99 14.77
CA ARG A 743 -5.95 11.96 14.61
C ARG A 743 -4.56 11.35 14.74
N ARG A 744 -4.43 10.21 15.42
CA ARG A 744 -3.15 9.49 15.56
C ARG A 744 -3.32 8.03 15.15
N PRO A 745 -2.25 7.37 14.70
CA PRO A 745 -2.31 5.96 14.36
C PRO A 745 -2.67 5.12 15.59
N THR A 746 -3.52 4.11 15.39
CA THR A 746 -3.91 3.18 16.46
C THR A 746 -2.85 2.09 16.58
N VAL A 747 -1.91 2.24 17.50
CA VAL A 747 -0.85 1.23 17.74
C VAL A 747 -1.34 0.19 18.73
N LEU A 748 -1.36 -1.08 18.34
CA LEU A 748 -1.69 -2.21 19.21
C LEU A 748 -0.44 -2.70 19.95
N ARG A 749 -0.10 -2.06 21.06
CA ARG A 749 1.02 -2.50 21.90
C ARG A 749 0.62 -3.72 22.74
N PRO A 750 1.32 -4.88 22.61
CA PRO A 750 0.92 -6.11 23.30
C PRO A 750 0.81 -5.97 24.83
N ARG A 751 1.74 -5.23 25.46
CA ARG A 751 1.76 -5.04 26.92
C ARG A 751 0.59 -4.20 27.43
N GLU A 752 0.26 -3.13 26.73
CA GLU A 752 -0.86 -2.25 27.08
C GLU A 752 -2.20 -2.95 26.86
N LEU A 753 -2.32 -3.66 25.73
CA LEU A 753 -3.48 -4.48 25.43
C LEU A 753 -3.71 -5.56 26.50
N LEU A 754 -2.66 -6.26 26.93
CA LEU A 754 -2.76 -7.27 27.99
C LEU A 754 -3.23 -6.66 29.32
N ARG A 755 -2.65 -5.53 29.74
CA ARG A 755 -3.09 -4.82 30.96
C ARG A 755 -4.56 -4.42 30.90
N PHE A 756 -4.99 -3.90 29.75
CA PHE A 756 -6.39 -3.58 29.49
C PHE A 756 -7.27 -4.82 29.65
N ILE A 757 -6.95 -5.90 28.92
CA ILE A 757 -7.70 -7.16 28.95
C ILE A 757 -7.80 -7.72 30.37
N THR A 758 -6.71 -7.72 31.14
CA THR A 758 -6.72 -8.23 32.52
C THR A 758 -7.59 -7.40 33.46
N GLY A 759 -7.55 -6.07 33.36
CA GLY A 759 -8.33 -5.21 34.24
C GLY A 759 -9.84 -5.30 33.95
N PHE A 760 -10.21 -5.25 32.67
CA PHE A 760 -11.60 -5.35 32.24
C PHE A 760 -12.16 -6.77 32.38
N GLY A 761 -11.36 -7.80 32.07
CA GLY A 761 -11.73 -9.19 32.28
C GLY A 761 -11.99 -9.51 33.75
N LEU A 762 -11.17 -8.99 34.67
CA LEU A 762 -11.40 -9.17 36.11
C LEU A 762 -12.70 -8.48 36.56
N LEU A 763 -13.00 -7.29 36.05
CA LEU A 763 -14.26 -6.61 36.36
C LEU A 763 -15.48 -7.42 35.87
N ASN A 764 -15.38 -8.01 34.68
CA ASN A 764 -16.43 -8.91 34.16
C ASN A 764 -16.60 -10.13 35.06
N ALA A 765 -15.49 -10.79 35.44
CA ALA A 765 -15.53 -11.95 36.32
C ALA A 765 -16.14 -11.65 37.70
N VAL A 766 -15.93 -10.44 38.23
CA VAL A 766 -16.56 -10.00 39.49
C VAL A 766 -18.06 -9.82 39.31
N ALA A 767 -18.53 -9.29 38.17
CA ALA A 767 -19.96 -9.20 37.86
C ALA A 767 -20.58 -10.60 37.74
N ASP A 768 -19.93 -11.51 37.01
CA ASP A 768 -20.36 -12.90 36.87
C ASP A 768 -20.46 -13.59 38.25
N LEU A 769 -19.46 -13.41 39.13
CA LEU A 769 -19.46 -13.97 40.50
C LEU A 769 -20.55 -13.35 41.39
N ALA A 770 -20.82 -12.05 41.25
CA ALA A 770 -21.92 -11.39 41.93
C ALA A 770 -23.26 -11.94 41.47
N THR A 771 -23.42 -12.22 40.17
CA THR A 771 -24.58 -12.89 39.60
C THR A 771 -24.74 -14.30 40.17
N PHE A 772 -23.66 -15.06 40.36
CA PHE A 772 -23.71 -16.36 41.02
C PHE A 772 -24.17 -16.25 42.47
N ALA A 773 -23.70 -15.25 43.22
CA ALA A 773 -24.14 -15.01 44.59
C ALA A 773 -25.63 -14.64 44.64
N VAL A 774 -26.11 -13.81 43.71
CA VAL A 774 -27.53 -13.44 43.57
C VAL A 774 -28.38 -14.66 43.24
N LEU A 775 -27.97 -15.47 42.27
CA LEU A 775 -28.68 -16.70 41.90
C LEU A 775 -28.71 -17.68 43.07
N ALA A 776 -27.60 -17.87 43.77
CA ALA A 776 -27.56 -18.69 44.97
C ALA A 776 -28.55 -18.18 46.03
N LEU A 777 -28.54 -16.89 46.36
CA LEU A 777 -29.44 -16.33 47.37
C LEU A 777 -30.92 -16.34 46.94
N ALA A 778 -31.21 -16.17 45.66
CA ALA A 778 -32.59 -16.10 45.13
C ALA A 778 -33.22 -17.48 44.89
N LEU A 779 -32.42 -18.51 44.60
CA LEU A 779 -32.89 -19.87 44.31
C LEU A 779 -32.96 -20.78 45.55
N HIS A 780 -32.32 -20.44 46.68
CA HIS A 780 -32.42 -21.22 47.93
C HIS A 780 -33.80 -21.05 48.63
N GLY A 781 -34.86 -21.56 48.01
CA GLY A 781 -36.06 -22.04 48.67
C GLY A 781 -35.99 -23.58 48.76
N PRO A 782 -36.17 -24.20 49.94
CA PRO A 782 -35.92 -25.63 50.09
C PRO A 782 -36.94 -26.47 49.29
N GLY A 783 -36.52 -27.15 48.21
CA GLY A 783 -37.23 -28.34 47.70
C GLY A 783 -37.44 -28.55 46.20
N THR A 784 -36.79 -27.86 45.25
CA THR A 784 -37.04 -28.07 43.81
C THR A 784 -35.80 -28.44 43.01
N GLY A 785 -35.80 -29.61 42.35
CA GLY A 785 -34.73 -30.05 41.43
C GLY A 785 -34.58 -29.23 40.14
N ASP A 786 -35.24 -28.07 40.03
CA ASP A 786 -35.18 -27.11 38.91
C ASP A 786 -34.06 -26.06 39.06
N ASP A 787 -33.28 -26.11 40.15
CA ASP A 787 -32.29 -25.09 40.50
C ASP A 787 -31.10 -25.01 39.52
N GLU A 788 -30.68 -26.13 38.92
CA GLU A 788 -29.54 -26.16 37.98
C GLU A 788 -29.89 -25.48 36.65
N ALA A 789 -31.06 -25.80 36.08
CA ALA A 789 -31.51 -25.21 34.81
C ALA A 789 -31.82 -23.71 34.97
N ALA A 790 -32.37 -23.31 36.13
CA ALA A 790 -32.56 -21.90 36.47
C ALA A 790 -31.21 -21.16 36.59
N PHE A 791 -30.19 -21.80 37.18
CA PHE A 791 -28.84 -21.24 37.23
C PHE A 791 -28.23 -21.06 35.83
N HIS A 792 -28.33 -22.08 34.97
CA HIS A 792 -27.88 -22.01 33.58
C HIS A 792 -28.55 -20.88 32.82
N SER A 793 -29.88 -20.74 32.94
CA SER A 793 -30.63 -19.63 32.34
C SER A 793 -30.22 -18.27 32.86
N GLY A 794 -30.01 -18.14 34.17
CA GLY A 794 -29.64 -16.89 34.81
C GLY A 794 -28.30 -16.38 34.29
N TRP A 795 -27.29 -17.23 34.36
CA TRP A 795 -25.97 -16.86 33.87
C TRP A 795 -25.93 -16.72 32.34
N PHE A 796 -26.68 -17.53 31.59
CA PHE A 796 -26.82 -17.36 30.14
C PHE A 796 -27.35 -15.97 29.78
N THR A 797 -28.39 -15.53 30.50
CA THR A 797 -29.01 -14.22 30.30
C THR A 797 -28.02 -13.12 30.66
N GLU A 798 -27.44 -13.18 31.86
CA GLU A 798 -26.53 -12.15 32.35
C GLU A 798 -25.30 -11.98 31.46
N ASN A 799 -24.63 -13.06 31.05
CA ASN A 799 -23.43 -12.97 30.23
C ASN A 799 -23.72 -12.37 28.84
N LEU A 800 -24.89 -12.64 28.24
CA LEU A 800 -25.31 -11.96 26.99
C LEU A 800 -25.58 -10.46 27.20
N LEU A 801 -26.17 -10.07 28.33
CA LEU A 801 -26.39 -8.67 28.66
C LEU A 801 -25.09 -7.93 28.99
N THR A 802 -24.15 -8.55 29.72
CA THR A 802 -22.83 -7.95 29.98
C THR A 802 -22.04 -7.79 28.69
N GLN A 803 -22.05 -8.79 27.80
CA GLN A 803 -21.47 -8.71 26.46
C GLN A 803 -22.07 -7.56 25.64
N ALA A 804 -23.41 -7.43 25.60
CA ALA A 804 -24.09 -6.32 24.91
C ALA A 804 -23.70 -4.96 25.50
N LEU A 805 -23.60 -4.85 26.81
CA LEU A 805 -23.21 -3.63 27.51
C LEU A 805 -21.75 -3.25 27.22
N VAL A 806 -20.84 -4.22 27.23
CA VAL A 806 -19.42 -4.04 26.90
C VAL A 806 -19.26 -3.54 25.47
N MET A 807 -20.01 -4.09 24.50
CA MET A 807 -20.01 -3.61 23.12
C MET A 807 -20.37 -2.11 23.00
N LEU A 808 -21.28 -1.62 23.84
CA LEU A 808 -21.69 -0.22 23.87
C LEU A 808 -20.69 0.68 24.60
N LEU A 809 -20.17 0.21 25.74
CA LEU A 809 -19.42 1.03 26.69
C LEU A 809 -17.90 1.05 26.44
N LEU A 810 -17.31 -0.04 25.92
CA LEU A 810 -15.88 -0.10 25.56
C LEU A 810 -15.57 0.41 24.15
N ARG A 811 -16.59 0.92 23.45
CA ARG A 811 -16.42 1.53 22.13
C ARG A 811 -15.54 2.78 22.20
N ILE A 812 -14.45 2.76 21.41
CA ILE A 812 -13.47 3.86 21.34
C ILE A 812 -14.15 5.12 20.78
N GLY A 813 -13.89 6.27 21.41
CA GLY A 813 -14.17 7.59 20.83
C GLY A 813 -15.55 8.19 21.08
N ARG A 814 -16.51 7.53 21.75
CA ARG A 814 -17.77 8.22 22.11
C ARG A 814 -17.54 9.29 23.18
N ARG A 815 -17.65 10.58 22.82
CA ARG A 815 -18.08 11.65 23.73
C ARG A 815 -19.60 11.63 23.76
N GLY A 816 -20.19 11.69 24.95
CA GLY A 816 -21.56 11.23 25.24
C GLY A 816 -22.76 11.91 24.57
N ALA A 817 -22.58 12.72 23.50
CA ALA A 817 -23.66 13.57 22.98
C ALA A 817 -23.78 13.68 21.44
N GLU A 818 -23.15 12.82 20.64
CA GLU A 818 -23.36 12.84 19.17
C GLU A 818 -24.17 11.63 18.67
N GLY A 819 -25.37 11.92 18.17
CA GLY A 819 -26.25 11.02 17.43
C GLY A 819 -27.42 10.45 18.24
N ARG A 820 -28.60 11.09 18.15
CA ARG A 820 -29.90 10.60 18.66
C ARG A 820 -30.37 9.26 18.07
N ARG A 821 -29.66 8.69 17.09
CA ARG A 821 -30.03 7.43 16.42
C ARG A 821 -29.06 6.30 16.79
N PRO A 822 -29.56 5.11 17.19
CA PRO A 822 -28.69 3.96 17.45
C PRO A 822 -27.95 3.55 16.17
N GLY A 823 -26.62 3.53 16.25
CA GLY A 823 -25.76 3.03 15.18
C GLY A 823 -25.83 1.49 15.04
N PRO A 824 -25.12 0.90 14.07
CA PRO A 824 -25.18 -0.54 13.80
C PRO A 824 -24.76 -1.39 15.02
N VAL A 825 -23.73 -0.98 15.76
CA VAL A 825 -23.30 -1.66 17.00
C VAL A 825 -24.38 -1.59 18.08
N ALA A 826 -25.13 -0.49 18.16
CA ALA A 826 -26.20 -0.36 19.15
C ALA A 826 -27.40 -1.24 18.82
N TRP A 827 -27.75 -1.36 17.54
CA TRP A 827 -28.75 -2.33 17.08
C TRP A 827 -28.32 -3.77 17.34
N ALA A 828 -27.05 -4.11 17.07
CA ALA A 828 -26.52 -5.44 17.33
C ALA A 828 -26.51 -5.77 18.83
N ALA A 829 -26.06 -4.84 19.68
CA ALA A 829 -26.12 -5.00 21.13
C ALA A 829 -27.56 -5.11 21.66
N GLY A 830 -28.49 -4.34 21.11
CA GLY A 830 -29.92 -4.44 21.42
C GLY A 830 -30.51 -5.79 21.03
N ALA A 831 -30.17 -6.31 19.85
CA ALA A 831 -30.55 -7.65 19.41
C ALA A 831 -29.96 -8.73 20.31
N LEU A 832 -28.69 -8.59 20.71
CA LEU A 832 -28.02 -9.52 21.62
C LEU A 832 -28.69 -9.56 23.00
N ALA A 833 -29.00 -8.40 23.57
CA ALA A 833 -29.74 -8.29 24.83
C ALA A 833 -31.17 -8.85 24.71
N ALA A 834 -31.85 -8.63 23.57
CA ALA A 834 -33.16 -9.20 23.32
C ALA A 834 -33.11 -10.73 23.24
N ILE A 835 -32.08 -11.30 22.59
CA ILE A 835 -31.87 -12.76 22.56
C ILE A 835 -31.65 -13.29 23.99
N GLY A 836 -30.80 -12.63 24.78
CA GLY A 836 -30.55 -13.04 26.17
C GLY A 836 -31.82 -13.07 27.03
N LEU A 837 -32.73 -12.09 26.87
CA LEU A 837 -33.97 -12.00 27.65
C LEU A 837 -35.10 -12.89 27.12
N LEU A 838 -35.20 -13.07 25.80
CA LEU A 838 -36.34 -13.75 25.16
C LEU A 838 -36.09 -15.23 24.87
N LEU A 839 -34.84 -15.67 24.75
CA LEU A 839 -34.52 -17.06 24.43
C LEU A 839 -34.86 -18.04 25.57
N PRO A 840 -34.55 -17.76 26.86
CA PRO A 840 -34.91 -18.67 27.96
C PRO A 840 -36.42 -18.95 28.09
N PRO A 841 -37.33 -17.96 28.00
CA PRO A 841 -38.78 -18.22 28.04
C PRO A 841 -39.36 -18.72 26.71
N SER A 842 -38.58 -18.79 25.63
CA SER A 842 -39.05 -19.23 24.31
C SER A 842 -39.25 -20.75 24.25
N PRO A 843 -40.03 -21.27 23.27
CA PRO A 843 -40.12 -22.71 23.03
C PRO A 843 -38.78 -23.37 22.62
N LEU A 844 -37.77 -22.57 22.27
CA LEU A 844 -36.41 -23.05 21.99
C LEU A 844 -35.54 -23.17 23.25
N GLY A 845 -35.95 -22.55 24.37
CA GLY A 845 -35.24 -22.59 25.64
C GLY A 845 -35.01 -24.01 26.16
N PRO A 846 -36.06 -24.86 26.27
CA PRO A 846 -35.93 -26.23 26.74
C PRO A 846 -35.00 -27.10 25.87
N LEU A 847 -34.92 -26.84 24.55
CA LEU A 847 -33.99 -27.54 23.64
C LEU A 847 -32.52 -27.24 23.96
N LEU A 848 -32.25 -26.10 24.59
CA LEU A 848 -30.92 -25.67 25.04
C LEU A 848 -30.69 -25.93 26.54
N GLY A 849 -31.62 -26.58 27.23
CA GLY A 849 -31.59 -26.76 28.69
C GLY A 849 -31.81 -25.48 29.48
N LEU A 850 -32.53 -24.50 28.91
CA LEU A 850 -32.89 -23.23 29.54
C LEU A 850 -34.35 -23.28 30.04
N THR A 851 -34.57 -22.74 31.23
CA THR A 851 -35.89 -22.55 31.85
C THR A 851 -36.22 -21.07 32.08
N THR A 852 -37.49 -20.78 32.35
CA THR A 852 -37.97 -19.44 32.70
C THR A 852 -37.49 -19.03 34.09
N LEU A 853 -36.88 -17.85 34.18
CA LEU A 853 -36.37 -17.30 35.44
C LEU A 853 -37.48 -16.67 36.30
N PRO A 854 -37.38 -16.74 37.64
CA PRO A 854 -38.30 -16.05 38.54
C PRO A 854 -38.29 -14.53 38.30
N PRO A 855 -39.45 -13.84 38.39
CA PRO A 855 -39.53 -12.39 38.17
C PRO A 855 -38.64 -11.55 39.07
N VAL A 856 -38.34 -12.05 40.29
CA VAL A 856 -37.46 -11.41 41.28
C VAL A 856 -36.00 -11.33 40.82
N TYR A 857 -35.59 -12.21 39.91
CA TYR A 857 -34.23 -12.22 39.38
C TYR A 857 -33.93 -10.99 38.51
N TYR A 858 -34.86 -10.56 37.66
CA TYR A 858 -34.65 -9.44 36.73
C TYR A 858 -34.27 -8.09 37.41
N PRO A 859 -34.92 -7.64 38.50
CA PRO A 859 -34.49 -6.42 39.18
C PRO A 859 -33.13 -6.56 39.87
N LEU A 860 -32.79 -7.73 40.41
CA LEU A 860 -31.47 -8.00 40.99
C LEU A 860 -30.38 -8.01 39.91
N LEU A 861 -30.65 -8.65 38.78
CA LEU A 861 -29.80 -8.63 37.61
C LEU A 861 -29.57 -7.19 37.10
N ALA A 862 -30.62 -6.38 37.05
CA ALA A 862 -30.50 -4.97 36.68
C ALA A 862 -29.59 -4.18 37.63
N ALA A 863 -29.60 -4.49 38.93
CA ALA A 863 -28.68 -3.89 39.90
C ALA A 863 -27.22 -4.30 39.66
N VAL A 864 -26.97 -5.60 39.41
CA VAL A 864 -25.63 -6.11 39.07
C VAL A 864 -25.11 -5.46 37.78
N LEU A 865 -25.93 -5.45 36.73
CA LEU A 865 -25.58 -4.80 35.45
C LEU A 865 -25.36 -3.29 35.60
N GLY A 866 -26.13 -2.62 36.45
CA GLY A 866 -25.96 -1.19 36.75
C GLY A 866 -24.64 -0.88 37.45
N LEU A 867 -24.26 -1.69 38.45
CA LEU A 867 -22.97 -1.59 39.13
C LEU A 867 -21.81 -1.91 38.18
N TYR A 868 -21.97 -2.95 37.35
CA TYR A 868 -21.00 -3.32 36.34
C TYR A 868 -20.81 -2.18 35.31
N ALA A 869 -21.89 -1.60 34.80
CA ALA A 869 -21.84 -0.45 33.90
C ALA A 869 -21.10 0.75 34.52
N ALA A 870 -21.40 1.07 35.79
CA ALA A 870 -20.75 2.14 36.51
C ALA A 870 -19.24 1.88 36.72
N GLY A 871 -18.88 0.65 37.10
CA GLY A 871 -17.50 0.21 37.23
C GLY A 871 -16.75 0.29 35.90
N LEU A 872 -17.39 -0.12 34.80
CA LEU A 872 -16.81 -0.12 33.46
C LEU A 872 -16.54 1.31 32.97
N LEU A 873 -17.49 2.23 33.19
CA LEU A 873 -17.34 3.65 32.89
C LEU A 873 -16.22 4.29 33.71
N ALA A 874 -16.12 3.96 35.00
CA ALA A 874 -15.06 4.47 35.88
C ALA A 874 -13.68 3.96 35.45
N ALA A 875 -13.56 2.66 35.15
CA ALA A 875 -12.34 2.03 34.66
C ALA A 875 -11.89 2.65 33.32
N ARG A 876 -12.84 2.82 32.39
CA ARG A 876 -12.59 3.49 31.10
C ARG A 876 -12.09 4.92 31.28
N LYS A 877 -12.77 5.73 32.10
CA LYS A 877 -12.37 7.13 32.36
C LYS A 877 -10.97 7.22 32.97
N ARG A 878 -10.61 6.26 33.84
CA ARG A 878 -9.27 6.19 34.45
C ARG A 878 -8.20 5.80 33.43
N TYR A 879 -8.51 4.86 32.54
CA TYR A 879 -7.63 4.45 31.46
C TYR A 879 -7.36 5.60 30.48
N GLU A 880 -8.42 6.30 30.05
CA GLU A 880 -8.33 7.45 29.14
C GLU A 880 -7.50 8.60 29.76
N ARG A 881 -7.64 8.88 31.06
CA ARG A 881 -6.83 9.92 31.74
C ARG A 881 -5.34 9.60 31.74
N ARG A 882 -4.96 8.37 32.11
CA ARG A 882 -3.55 7.96 32.12
C ARG A 882 -2.91 8.03 30.74
N HIS A 883 -3.65 7.67 29.69
CA HIS A 883 -3.13 7.74 28.31
C HIS A 883 -3.10 9.15 27.73
N ALA A 884 -3.91 10.08 28.25
CA ALA A 884 -3.78 11.49 27.93
C ALA A 884 -2.53 12.12 28.55
N GLU A 885 -2.07 11.60 29.70
CA GLU A 885 -0.84 12.02 30.40
C GLU A 885 0.43 11.40 29.77
N ASP A 886 0.34 10.17 29.25
CA ASP A 886 1.45 9.47 28.56
C ASP A 886 1.60 9.84 27.07
N ALA A 887 0.70 10.68 26.52
CA ALA A 887 0.91 11.24 25.20
C ALA A 887 2.09 12.22 25.31
N PRO A 888 3.23 11.98 24.63
CA PRO A 888 4.33 12.94 24.64
C PRO A 888 3.76 14.31 24.28
N GLY A 889 4.00 15.28 25.16
CA GLY A 889 3.80 16.68 24.84
C GLY A 889 4.71 16.98 23.66
N TRP A 890 4.11 17.17 22.49
CA TRP A 890 4.76 17.75 21.33
C TRP A 890 4.45 19.24 21.34
#